data_AF-A0AAD1VZ53-F1
#
_entry.id   AF-A0AAD1VZ53-F1
#
_cell.length_a   1.000
_cell.length_b   1.000
_cell.length_c   1.000
_cell.angle_alpha   90.00
_cell.angle_beta   90.00
_cell.angle_gamma   90.00
#
_symmetry.space_group_name_H-M   'P 1'
#
loop_
_entity.id
_entity.type
_entity.pdbx_description
1 polymer ?
#
loop_
_entity_poly.entity_id
_entity_poly.type
_entity_poly.pdbx_seq_one_letter_code
_entity_poly.pdbx_strand_id
1 'polypeptide(L)'
;MWQHWASGKIGFLEIRIRTMDLVICWVLCTFFYGIGQGNAQTCPITTDMEMLTLEAVDTRGNITFEEKDWGSLSPLFRMSNLFLDAVQPNPLPEDLLRVALTNSSSLQTSRVVKYEAGYVTCAVIAVIFIIFMLVFGITYCTYQCRGRRIFASCDGVFCQRTAIFLGLIMTCCILFAGLVCSFYLNEKVQQEMGPGMQEIKQSIQDFRYSINSIPRALEKVVSEFSVPKLKVFDELQKFIKHVDNLVHSKLNSEIFPLLTDALATAKQLVNATQLIVDVNRTMTDLNQRQGKLLDELRTHKMNLQKVLSDPLCKNCSELAGIIQNLELGLNYSQILTVSEYVNRLKNVRKVNLTGIFQQGFQAMNKVPTLVNDKTVESVKETRITMIRTEKEIKDYVSTLPLQKYMGPVNKALLNLEETSERYGNEVERYEYYRWVIGIVLCTMILLIVVCTFLGLFLGIYGLYTRSDPSAATVRRTAGYQALIVEIYLSFSFSWLLVIFVFLIFLVGGNVQTLMCKHWANGDLYRFLDKPENLPPNLNLKRLFGLKESSNLSDLYQECYRGAPIWDVLQFNSSIDFDSLFNISKYTGDLQSKIEDIPVDMDALDLFVNIAVLVLSDYKNSGLDRVPASSIMEQIQEPLLKVDIEPFVSALETFATIQSDPSIKSQLLNEIASLKKFQTSLLQDQENDTKKLNASLRSLSLLTVPLQTGIDRAIKNVQTLQTPLITDFIEELKTESRCLLNESLGYFTQYMEWVKKTVIEDIASCRAFPLTLDRVRVVVCHDVTMPWNAFWFCLGWCTFFLIPNIILSIKSSEHIEPRPRLSMTL
;
A
#
# COMPACT_ATOMS: atom_id res chain seq x y z
N MET A 1 29.62 19.29 36.35
CA MET A 1 30.56 20.28 36.89
C MET A 1 31.88 20.10 36.13
N TRP A 2 32.15 21.04 35.20
CA TRP A 2 33.47 21.47 34.68
C TRP A 2 34.37 20.44 33.95
N GLN A 3 34.54 20.53 32.63
CA GLN A 3 35.39 21.46 31.85
C GLN A 3 36.88 21.09 31.86
N HIS A 4 37.45 20.68 30.72
CA HIS A 4 38.32 21.52 29.87
C HIS A 4 39.09 20.71 28.80
N TRP A 5 38.98 21.17 27.55
CA TRP A 5 39.95 21.21 26.42
C TRP A 5 39.14 21.05 25.11
N ALA A 6 39.23 21.88 24.07
CA ALA A 6 40.08 23.03 23.79
C ALA A 6 39.41 23.94 22.74
N SER A 7 39.83 25.20 22.77
CA SER A 7 39.39 26.38 22.02
C SER A 7 39.79 26.43 20.55
N GLY A 8 38.99 27.14 19.73
CA GLY A 8 39.44 27.68 18.45
C GLY A 8 38.34 28.44 17.69
N LYS A 9 38.10 29.72 18.04
CA LYS A 9 37.37 30.69 17.20
C LYS A 9 38.33 31.25 16.15
N ILE A 10 37.87 31.40 14.90
CA ILE A 10 38.04 32.57 14.00
C ILE A 10 37.23 32.29 12.71
N GLY A 11 36.50 33.30 12.21
CA GLY A 11 36.05 33.32 10.80
C GLY A 11 34.55 33.41 10.52
N PHE A 12 33.79 34.28 11.20
CA PHE A 12 32.40 34.61 10.84
C PHE A 12 32.36 35.99 10.17
N LEU A 13 32.87 36.13 8.94
CA LEU A 13 32.67 37.34 8.13
C LEU A 13 32.84 37.14 6.61
N GLU A 14 32.58 35.94 6.07
CA GLU A 14 32.78 35.65 4.64
C GLU A 14 31.63 34.85 3.98
N ILE A 15 30.42 34.89 4.56
CA ILE A 15 29.25 34.10 4.09
C ILE A 15 28.05 34.99 3.72
N ARG A 16 28.27 36.30 3.48
CA ARG A 16 27.17 37.23 3.13
C ARG A 16 27.17 37.75 1.69
N ILE A 17 28.12 37.33 0.85
CA ILE A 17 28.21 37.77 -0.55
C ILE A 17 27.82 36.66 -1.55
N ARG A 18 27.77 35.38 -1.16
CA ARG A 18 27.36 34.27 -2.06
C ARG A 18 25.85 33.98 -2.09
N THR A 19 25.04 34.60 -1.24
CA THR A 19 23.59 34.36 -1.18
C THR A 19 22.77 35.30 -2.07
N MET A 20 23.33 36.42 -2.54
CA MET A 20 22.63 37.32 -3.48
C MET A 20 22.75 36.87 -4.95
N ASP A 21 23.85 36.24 -5.35
CA ASP A 21 24.04 35.78 -6.74
C ASP A 21 23.21 34.53 -7.08
N LEU A 22 22.92 33.68 -6.08
CA LEU A 22 22.06 32.50 -6.24
C LEU A 22 20.57 32.87 -6.38
N VAL A 23 20.12 33.96 -5.75
CA VAL A 23 18.73 34.44 -5.84
C VAL A 23 18.49 35.16 -7.17
N ILE A 24 19.48 35.88 -7.70
CA ILE A 24 19.38 36.52 -9.02
C ILE A 24 19.40 35.47 -10.15
N CYS A 25 20.13 34.37 -9.98
CA CYS A 25 20.13 33.26 -10.95
C CYS A 25 18.79 32.49 -10.96
N TRP A 26 18.12 32.40 -9.81
CA TRP A 26 16.80 31.74 -9.68
C TRP A 26 15.65 32.58 -10.25
N VAL A 27 15.72 33.91 -10.09
CA VAL A 27 14.73 34.87 -10.64
C VAL A 27 14.89 35.06 -12.15
N LEU A 28 16.10 34.91 -12.71
CA LEU A 28 16.32 34.97 -14.17
C LEU A 28 15.99 33.66 -14.90
N CYS A 29 16.08 32.50 -14.25
CA CYS A 29 15.65 31.22 -14.83
C CYS A 29 14.12 31.06 -14.88
N THR A 30 13.39 31.71 -13.97
CA THR A 30 11.91 31.68 -13.94
C THR A 30 11.26 32.65 -14.92
N PHE A 31 12.00 33.62 -15.47
CA PHE A 31 11.46 34.62 -16.41
C PHE A 31 11.64 34.27 -17.91
N PHE A 32 12.35 33.19 -18.25
CA PHE A 32 12.58 32.78 -19.65
C PHE A 32 11.96 31.42 -20.05
N TYR A 33 11.17 30.78 -19.19
CA TYR A 33 10.36 29.61 -19.54
C TYR A 33 8.90 30.03 -19.79
N GLY A 34 8.69 30.74 -20.89
CA GLY A 34 7.39 31.29 -21.27
C GLY A 34 7.28 31.48 -22.77
N ILE A 35 7.58 30.45 -23.55
CA ILE A 35 7.14 30.35 -24.95
C ILE A 35 6.57 28.96 -25.14
N GLY A 36 5.24 28.92 -25.33
CA GLY A 36 4.48 27.71 -25.55
C GLY A 36 4.89 27.01 -26.85
N GLN A 37 5.19 25.73 -26.71
CA GLN A 37 4.90 24.74 -27.73
C GLN A 37 3.93 23.74 -27.09
N GLY A 38 2.70 23.67 -27.62
CA GLY A 38 1.80 22.58 -27.34
C GLY A 38 2.39 21.31 -27.94
N ASN A 39 3.19 20.60 -27.15
CA ASN A 39 3.64 19.25 -27.45
C ASN A 39 2.67 18.27 -26.79
N ALA A 40 2.33 17.23 -27.54
CA ALA A 40 1.46 16.14 -27.14
C ALA A 40 1.78 15.65 -25.73
N GLN A 41 0.74 15.58 -24.91
CA GLN A 41 0.78 15.15 -23.53
C GLN A 41 1.07 13.64 -23.50
N THR A 42 2.34 13.27 -23.48
CA THR A 42 2.74 11.92 -23.08
C THR A 42 2.30 11.73 -21.64
N CYS A 43 1.51 10.69 -21.36
CA CYS A 43 1.15 10.24 -20.02
C CYS A 43 2.26 10.58 -19.03
N PRO A 44 2.05 11.51 -18.07
CA PRO A 44 3.02 11.68 -17.01
C PRO A 44 3.03 10.33 -16.31
N ILE A 45 4.06 9.53 -16.55
CA ILE A 45 4.45 8.51 -15.59
C ILE A 45 4.83 9.34 -14.38
N THR A 46 3.85 9.61 -13.53
CA THR A 46 4.03 10.29 -12.27
C THR A 46 5.05 9.45 -11.52
N THR A 47 6.26 10.00 -11.43
CA THR A 47 7.27 9.53 -10.48
C THR A 47 6.78 9.61 -9.02
N ASP A 48 5.58 10.17 -8.80
CA ASP A 48 4.82 10.19 -7.55
C ASP A 48 3.42 9.56 -7.72
N MET A 49 3.34 8.26 -8.07
CA MET A 49 2.09 7.52 -7.83
C MET A 49 1.84 7.52 -6.31
N GLU A 50 0.68 8.02 -5.88
CA GLU A 50 0.35 8.14 -4.46
C GLU A 50 0.41 6.75 -3.80
N MET A 51 1.25 6.59 -2.77
CA MET A 51 1.30 5.32 -2.03
C MET A 51 0.01 5.09 -1.27
N LEU A 52 -0.54 3.88 -1.37
CA LEU A 52 -1.69 3.50 -0.56
C LEU A 52 -1.33 3.47 0.92
N THR A 53 -2.11 4.17 1.74
CA THR A 53 -2.06 4.05 3.20
C THR A 53 -3.00 2.93 3.64
N LEU A 54 -2.43 1.76 3.94
CA LEU A 54 -3.17 0.56 4.38
C LEU A 54 -2.93 0.35 5.88
N GLU A 55 -3.96 -0.09 6.61
CA GLU A 55 -3.81 -0.31 8.05
C GLU A 55 -2.86 -1.48 8.35
N ALA A 56 -1.94 -1.29 9.29
CA ALA A 56 -1.13 -2.38 9.81
C ALA A 56 -2.03 -3.45 10.45
N VAL A 57 -1.74 -4.72 10.13
CA VAL A 57 -2.39 -5.89 10.73
C VAL A 57 -1.33 -6.65 11.49
N ASP A 58 -1.26 -6.43 12.80
CA ASP A 58 -0.33 -7.16 13.66
C ASP A 58 -1.04 -8.30 14.37
N THR A 59 -0.59 -9.53 14.12
CA THR A 59 -1.03 -10.72 14.86
C THR A 59 0.04 -11.24 15.82
N ARG A 60 1.19 -10.58 15.89
CA ARG A 60 2.28 -10.94 16.80
C ARG A 60 1.80 -10.61 18.21
N GLY A 61 1.50 -11.65 18.99
CA GLY A 61 1.58 -11.51 20.43
C GLY A 61 2.99 -11.01 20.76
N ASN A 62 3.11 -10.05 21.69
CA ASN A 62 4.40 -9.59 22.22
C ASN A 62 5.06 -10.73 23.02
N ILE A 63 5.53 -11.77 22.34
CA ILE A 63 6.30 -12.85 22.95
C ILE A 63 7.75 -12.39 22.93
N THR A 64 8.09 -11.56 23.91
CA THR A 64 9.47 -11.12 24.15
C THR A 64 10.23 -12.21 24.89
N PHE A 65 11.38 -12.59 24.35
CA PHE A 65 12.29 -13.54 24.97
C PHE A 65 13.42 -12.78 25.66
N GLU A 66 13.51 -12.90 26.98
CA GLU A 66 14.68 -12.48 27.75
C GLU A 66 14.99 -13.56 28.79
N GLU A 67 16.16 -14.19 28.67
CA GLU A 67 16.68 -15.14 29.65
C GLU A 67 17.15 -14.37 30.87
N LYS A 68 16.72 -14.80 32.06
CA LYS A 68 16.99 -14.10 33.30
C LYS A 68 18.48 -14.19 33.67
N ASP A 69 19.14 -13.07 33.93
CA ASP A 69 20.51 -13.12 34.45
C ASP A 69 20.50 -13.35 35.97
N TRP A 70 21.01 -14.51 36.38
CA TRP A 70 21.14 -14.89 37.79
C TRP A 70 22.33 -14.24 38.51
N GLY A 71 23.17 -13.48 37.82
CA GLY A 71 24.24 -12.66 38.40
C GLY A 71 25.15 -13.45 39.34
N SER A 72 25.20 -13.05 40.62
CA SER A 72 26.10 -13.63 41.63
C SER A 72 25.83 -15.10 42.00
N LEU A 73 24.67 -15.65 41.62
CA LEU A 73 24.33 -17.07 41.85
C LEU A 73 24.80 -17.99 40.71
N SER A 74 25.16 -17.42 39.56
CA SER A 74 25.59 -18.18 38.37
C SER A 74 26.73 -19.19 38.66
N PRO A 75 27.78 -18.86 39.45
CA PRO A 75 28.82 -19.83 39.80
C PRO A 75 28.29 -21.05 40.56
N LEU A 76 27.32 -20.85 41.45
CA LEU A 76 26.72 -21.92 42.25
C LEU A 76 25.88 -22.86 41.38
N PHE A 77 25.13 -22.31 40.43
CA PHE A 77 24.35 -23.10 39.46
C PHE A 77 25.26 -23.91 38.54
N ARG A 78 26.41 -23.34 38.15
CA ARG A 78 27.42 -24.08 37.41
C ARG A 78 28.01 -25.24 38.24
N MET A 79 28.25 -25.04 39.53
CA MET A 79 28.76 -26.10 40.41
C MET A 79 27.77 -27.27 40.56
N SER A 80 26.49 -26.99 40.78
CA SER A 80 25.47 -28.04 40.87
C SER A 80 25.32 -28.80 39.55
N ASN A 81 25.36 -28.10 38.41
CA ASN A 81 25.32 -28.73 37.10
C ASN A 81 26.56 -29.59 36.82
N LEU A 82 27.77 -29.14 37.18
CA LEU A 82 28.99 -29.95 37.05
C LEU A 82 28.93 -31.23 37.88
N PHE A 83 28.35 -31.16 39.08
CA PHE A 83 28.09 -32.36 39.88
C PHE A 83 27.10 -33.29 39.20
N LEU A 84 25.99 -32.76 38.67
CA LEU A 84 24.98 -33.54 37.96
C LEU A 84 25.52 -34.19 36.68
N ASP A 85 26.41 -33.52 35.94
CA ASP A 85 27.10 -34.07 34.78
C ASP A 85 28.01 -35.25 35.16
N ALA A 86 28.62 -35.21 36.35
CA ALA A 86 29.40 -36.33 36.87
C ALA A 86 28.52 -37.50 37.36
N VAL A 87 27.34 -37.20 37.90
CA VAL A 87 26.35 -38.21 38.32
C VAL A 87 25.73 -38.91 37.12
N GLN A 88 25.38 -38.17 36.07
CA GLN A 88 24.72 -38.72 34.89
C GLN A 88 25.39 -38.22 33.60
N PRO A 89 26.51 -38.85 33.18
CA PRO A 89 27.22 -38.48 31.97
C PRO A 89 26.60 -39.08 30.70
N ASN A 90 25.62 -39.99 30.83
CA ASN A 90 25.07 -40.74 29.71
C ASN A 90 24.20 -39.86 28.80
N PRO A 91 24.14 -40.15 27.48
CA PRO A 91 23.24 -39.48 26.55
C PRO A 91 21.78 -39.92 26.75
N LEU A 92 20.84 -39.21 26.12
CA LEU A 92 19.41 -39.49 26.19
C LEU A 92 19.12 -40.98 25.91
N PRO A 93 18.47 -41.71 26.85
CA PRO A 93 18.25 -43.12 26.71
C PRO A 93 16.98 -43.38 25.90
N GLU A 94 17.05 -43.17 24.58
CA GLU A 94 15.89 -43.26 23.67
C GLU A 94 15.10 -44.56 23.86
N ASP A 95 15.77 -45.72 23.93
CA ASP A 95 15.10 -47.02 24.10
C ASP A 95 14.36 -47.14 25.44
N LEU A 96 14.94 -46.63 26.53
CA LEU A 96 14.31 -46.67 27.85
C LEU A 96 13.09 -45.75 27.91
N LEU A 97 13.21 -44.54 27.35
CA LEU A 97 12.11 -43.59 27.27
C LEU A 97 10.98 -44.11 26.38
N ARG A 98 11.31 -44.69 25.22
CA ARG A 98 10.35 -45.37 24.34
C ARG A 98 9.56 -46.43 25.10
N VAL A 99 10.25 -47.34 25.79
CA VAL A 99 9.60 -48.42 26.55
C VAL A 99 8.78 -47.85 27.71
N ALA A 100 9.27 -46.81 28.40
CA ALA A 100 8.54 -46.16 29.48
C ALA A 100 7.23 -45.52 29.03
N LEU A 101 7.23 -44.87 27.86
CA LEU A 101 6.06 -44.19 27.30
C LEU A 101 5.06 -45.16 26.66
N THR A 102 5.54 -46.21 25.97
CA THR A 102 4.68 -47.12 25.20
C THR A 102 4.15 -48.29 26.03
N ASN A 103 4.98 -48.87 26.92
CA ASN A 103 4.60 -49.99 27.76
C ASN A 103 5.45 -50.05 29.03
N SER A 104 5.06 -49.24 30.02
CA SER A 104 5.75 -49.13 31.32
C SER A 104 5.88 -50.48 32.06
N SER A 105 5.01 -51.45 31.81
CA SER A 105 5.10 -52.79 32.42
C SER A 105 6.27 -53.64 31.90
N SER A 106 6.82 -53.30 30.74
CA SER A 106 7.95 -53.99 30.11
C SER A 106 9.32 -53.36 30.42
N LEU A 107 9.35 -52.31 31.26
CA LEU A 107 10.57 -51.67 31.72
C LEU A 107 11.44 -52.65 32.51
N GLN A 108 12.59 -53.02 31.95
CA GLN A 108 13.58 -53.80 32.66
C GLN A 108 14.30 -52.90 33.68
N THR A 109 14.01 -53.13 34.96
CA THR A 109 14.63 -52.41 36.10
C THR A 109 16.17 -52.43 36.02
N SER A 110 16.76 -53.52 35.53
CA SER A 110 18.21 -53.64 35.36
C SER A 110 18.81 -52.64 34.36
N ARG A 111 18.06 -52.22 33.32
CA ARG A 111 18.53 -51.20 32.36
C ARG A 111 18.40 -49.79 32.92
N VAL A 112 17.31 -49.51 33.64
CA VAL A 112 17.11 -48.22 34.34
C VAL A 112 18.22 -48.01 35.38
N VAL A 113 18.51 -49.03 36.19
CA VAL A 113 19.59 -48.98 37.19
C VAL A 113 20.97 -48.78 36.56
N LYS A 114 21.22 -49.35 35.37
CA LYS A 114 22.47 -49.13 34.63
C LYS A 114 22.60 -47.70 34.11
N TYR A 115 21.50 -47.14 33.59
CA TYR A 115 21.48 -45.76 33.12
C TYR A 115 21.65 -44.79 34.30
N GLU A 116 20.90 -44.98 35.38
CA GLU A 116 20.95 -44.15 36.60
C GLU A 116 22.04 -44.57 37.60
N ALA A 117 23.12 -45.21 37.12
CA ALA A 117 24.13 -45.80 38.01
C ALA A 117 24.75 -44.78 38.98
N GLY A 118 24.93 -43.51 38.56
CA GLY A 118 25.41 -42.46 39.45
C GLY A 118 24.41 -42.08 40.55
N TYR A 119 23.12 -41.95 40.23
CA TYR A 119 22.07 -41.72 41.25
C TYR A 119 21.97 -42.88 42.24
N VAL A 120 22.07 -44.12 41.75
CA VAL A 120 22.12 -45.32 42.60
C VAL A 120 23.36 -45.29 43.50
N THR A 121 24.52 -44.87 42.98
CA THR A 121 25.73 -44.68 43.79
C THR A 121 25.52 -43.64 44.89
N CYS A 122 24.91 -42.49 44.57
CA CYS A 122 24.53 -41.49 45.56
C CYS A 122 23.53 -42.01 46.60
N ALA A 123 22.58 -42.86 46.20
CA ALA A 123 21.62 -43.50 47.11
C ALA A 123 22.34 -44.43 48.11
N VAL A 124 23.29 -45.23 47.64
CA VAL A 124 24.11 -46.10 48.50
C VAL A 124 24.93 -45.26 49.48
N ILE A 125 25.55 -44.16 49.02
CA ILE A 125 26.30 -43.24 49.89
C ILE A 125 25.38 -42.63 50.95
N ALA A 126 24.17 -42.20 50.59
CA ALA A 126 23.19 -41.65 51.52
C ALA A 126 22.77 -42.67 52.59
N VAL A 127 22.53 -43.94 52.20
CA VAL A 127 22.20 -45.02 53.15
C VAL A 127 23.37 -45.30 54.10
N ILE A 128 24.60 -45.39 53.58
CA ILE A 128 25.80 -45.56 54.40
C ILE A 128 25.94 -44.40 55.39
N PHE A 129 25.69 -43.17 54.95
CA PHE A 129 25.74 -41.98 55.80
C PHE A 129 24.72 -42.08 56.93
N ILE A 130 23.46 -42.44 56.63
CA ILE A 130 22.40 -42.61 57.65
C ILE A 130 22.80 -43.66 58.68
N ILE A 131 23.25 -44.84 58.23
CA ILE A 131 23.68 -45.93 59.12
C ILE A 131 24.86 -45.46 59.98
N PHE A 132 25.85 -44.81 59.39
CA PHE A 132 27.00 -44.27 60.11
C PHE A 132 26.57 -43.29 61.21
N MET A 133 25.71 -42.33 60.88
CA MET A 133 25.25 -41.32 61.84
C MET A 133 24.42 -41.91 62.98
N LEU A 134 23.54 -42.88 62.69
CA LEU A 134 22.73 -43.54 63.71
C LEU A 134 23.59 -44.42 64.62
N VAL A 135 24.46 -45.26 64.06
CA VAL A 135 25.35 -46.14 64.84
C VAL A 135 26.32 -45.31 65.67
N PHE A 136 27.01 -44.34 65.05
CA PHE A 136 27.95 -43.48 65.76
C PHE A 136 27.25 -42.65 66.84
N GLY A 137 26.05 -42.11 66.57
CA GLY A 137 25.25 -41.40 67.57
C GLY A 137 24.83 -42.26 68.76
N ILE A 138 24.37 -43.50 68.53
CA ILE A 138 24.03 -44.44 69.61
C ILE A 138 25.28 -44.79 70.42
N THR A 139 26.40 -45.11 69.76
CA THR A 139 27.65 -45.41 70.47
C THR A 139 28.10 -44.22 71.31
N TYR A 140 28.09 -43.01 70.74
CA TYR A 140 28.41 -41.78 71.46
C TYR A 140 27.54 -41.61 72.72
N CYS A 141 26.22 -41.75 72.58
CA CYS A 141 25.27 -41.65 73.69
C CYS A 141 25.58 -42.67 74.80
N THR A 142 25.87 -43.94 74.44
CA THR A 142 26.21 -44.98 75.43
C THR A 142 27.53 -44.73 76.18
N TYR A 143 28.54 -44.17 75.51
CA TYR A 143 29.82 -43.82 76.15
C TYR A 143 29.64 -42.64 77.10
N GLN A 144 28.89 -41.63 76.67
CA GLN A 144 28.61 -40.43 77.44
C GLN A 144 27.76 -40.74 78.69
N CYS A 145 26.71 -41.57 78.58
CA CYS A 145 25.91 -42.03 79.72
C CYS A 145 26.73 -42.82 80.76
N ARG A 146 27.84 -43.45 80.34
CA ARG A 146 28.78 -44.17 81.22
C ARG A 146 29.91 -43.28 81.77
N GLY A 147 29.90 -41.98 81.46
CA GLY A 147 30.96 -41.04 81.86
C GLY A 147 32.32 -41.35 81.24
N ARG A 148 32.36 -42.06 80.12
CA ARG A 148 33.60 -42.46 79.43
C ARG A 148 33.86 -41.53 78.24
N ARG A 149 35.11 -41.12 78.08
CA ARG A 149 35.60 -40.36 76.92
C ARG A 149 35.82 -41.29 75.73
N ILE A 150 35.62 -40.76 74.52
CA ILE A 150 35.82 -41.50 73.27
C ILE A 150 37.22 -41.24 72.73
N PHE A 151 37.78 -40.05 72.94
CA PHE A 151 39.16 -39.73 72.59
C PHE A 151 40.02 -39.55 73.85
N ALA A 152 41.31 -39.89 73.73
CA ALA A 152 42.27 -39.71 74.82
C ALA A 152 42.61 -38.22 75.02
N SER A 153 42.50 -37.73 76.26
CA SER A 153 42.87 -36.35 76.62
C SER A 153 44.39 -36.22 76.75
N CYS A 154 45.01 -35.35 75.95
CA CYS A 154 46.41 -34.99 76.11
C CYS A 154 46.57 -33.82 77.10
N ASP A 155 47.26 -34.07 78.22
CA ASP A 155 47.53 -33.08 79.28
C ASP A 155 48.93 -32.41 79.13
N GLY A 156 49.52 -32.37 77.92
CA GLY A 156 50.87 -31.81 77.64
C GLY A 156 50.92 -30.56 76.74
N VAL A 157 52.06 -29.85 76.74
CA VAL A 157 52.30 -28.54 76.06
C VAL A 157 52.17 -28.59 74.52
N PHE A 158 52.25 -29.78 73.90
CA PHE A 158 52.03 -30.01 72.46
C PHE A 158 50.61 -30.48 72.11
N CYS A 159 49.63 -30.34 73.02
CA CYS A 159 48.24 -30.70 72.75
C CYS A 159 47.65 -29.79 71.65
N GLN A 160 47.24 -30.37 70.51
CA GLN A 160 46.70 -29.71 69.30
C GLN A 160 45.35 -28.99 69.50
N ARG A 161 45.06 -28.50 70.70
CA ARG A 161 43.79 -27.88 71.07
C ARG A 161 43.43 -26.68 70.18
N THR A 162 44.40 -25.84 69.86
CA THR A 162 44.22 -24.69 68.97
C THR A 162 43.84 -25.14 67.56
N ALA A 163 44.45 -26.20 67.03
CA ALA A 163 44.11 -26.73 65.71
C ALA A 163 42.70 -27.34 65.67
N ILE A 164 42.27 -28.01 66.75
CA ILE A 164 40.91 -28.55 66.87
C ILE A 164 39.88 -27.42 66.91
N PHE A 165 40.11 -26.38 67.71
CA PHE A 165 39.24 -25.21 67.79
C PHE A 165 39.20 -24.41 66.47
N LEU A 166 40.35 -24.24 65.80
CA LEU A 166 40.41 -23.63 64.47
C LEU A 166 39.71 -24.49 63.42
N GLY A 167 39.82 -25.82 63.50
CA GLY A 167 39.05 -26.71 62.64
C GLY A 167 37.54 -26.58 62.87
N LEU A 168 37.12 -26.48 64.14
CA LEU A 168 35.71 -26.35 64.49
C LEU A 168 35.13 -25.01 64.02
N ILE A 169 35.84 -23.89 64.19
CA ILE A 169 35.37 -22.60 63.68
C ILE A 169 35.33 -22.59 62.15
N MET A 170 36.31 -23.19 61.47
CA MET A 170 36.32 -23.29 60.01
C MET A 170 35.14 -24.11 59.49
N THR A 171 34.88 -25.29 60.07
CA THR A 171 33.71 -26.10 59.70
C THR A 171 32.41 -25.38 60.02
N CYS A 172 32.32 -24.66 61.14
CA CYS A 172 31.17 -23.83 61.49
C CYS A 172 30.92 -22.72 60.46
N CYS A 173 31.97 -22.03 59.99
CA CYS A 173 31.85 -21.00 58.94
C CYS A 173 31.40 -21.61 57.60
N ILE A 174 31.93 -22.77 57.23
CA ILE A 174 31.56 -23.51 56.02
C ILE A 174 30.08 -23.93 56.07
N LEU A 175 29.61 -24.44 57.22
CA LEU A 175 28.21 -24.77 57.44
C LEU A 175 27.30 -23.53 57.37
N PHE A 176 27.73 -22.43 57.98
CA PHE A 176 26.98 -21.17 57.95
C PHE A 176 26.84 -20.62 56.52
N ALA A 177 27.90 -20.66 55.71
CA ALA A 177 27.84 -20.22 54.32
C ALA A 177 26.85 -21.07 53.50
N GLY A 178 26.93 -22.41 53.61
CA GLY A 178 25.98 -23.30 52.95
C GLY A 178 24.54 -23.11 53.43
N LEU A 179 24.35 -22.81 54.72
CA LEU A 179 23.04 -22.53 55.31
C LEU A 179 22.42 -21.23 54.77
N VAL A 180 23.19 -20.15 54.66
CA VAL A 180 22.73 -18.88 54.09
C VAL A 180 22.26 -19.09 52.65
N CYS A 181 23.06 -19.79 51.84
CA CYS A 181 22.67 -20.15 50.48
C CYS A 181 21.42 -21.03 50.45
N SER A 182 21.32 -22.01 51.36
CA SER A 182 20.16 -22.93 51.42
C SER A 182 18.88 -22.18 51.75
N PHE A 183 18.86 -21.29 52.74
CA PHE A 183 17.69 -20.46 53.05
C PHE A 183 17.29 -19.58 51.86
N TYR A 184 18.27 -18.90 51.27
CA TYR A 184 18.02 -18.02 50.13
C TYR A 184 17.45 -18.79 48.93
N LEU A 185 18.02 -19.95 48.59
CA LEU A 185 17.57 -20.75 47.46
C LEU A 185 16.25 -21.47 47.73
N ASN A 186 15.98 -21.86 48.98
CA ASN A 186 14.69 -22.43 49.35
C ASN A 186 13.55 -21.45 49.09
N GLU A 187 13.76 -20.20 49.50
CA GLU A 187 12.83 -19.10 49.24
C GLU A 187 12.76 -18.77 47.75
N LYS A 188 13.91 -18.81 47.06
CA LYS A 188 13.95 -18.49 45.63
C LYS A 188 13.14 -19.48 44.79
N VAL A 189 13.22 -20.77 45.06
CA VAL A 189 12.40 -21.79 44.37
C VAL A 189 10.90 -21.49 44.56
N GLN A 190 10.48 -21.18 45.79
CA GLN A 190 9.09 -20.85 46.10
C GLN A 190 8.61 -19.60 45.34
N GLN A 191 9.47 -18.58 45.24
CA GLN A 191 9.15 -17.33 44.54
C GLN A 191 9.05 -17.48 43.02
N GLU A 192 9.80 -18.42 42.43
CA GLU A 192 9.83 -18.61 40.97
C GLU A 192 8.82 -19.66 40.49
N MET A 193 8.41 -20.61 41.35
CA MET A 193 7.50 -21.69 40.95
C MET A 193 6.12 -21.16 40.52
N GLY A 194 5.48 -20.32 41.34
CA GLY A 194 4.15 -19.78 41.05
C GLY A 194 4.10 -18.95 39.76
N PRO A 195 4.91 -17.88 39.63
CA PRO A 195 5.03 -17.12 38.40
C PRO A 195 5.42 -17.98 37.20
N GLY A 196 6.33 -18.95 37.36
CA GLY A 196 6.71 -19.87 36.30
C GLY A 196 5.52 -20.67 35.76
N MET A 197 4.68 -21.24 36.63
CA MET A 197 3.49 -21.97 36.19
C MET A 197 2.48 -21.06 35.47
N GLN A 198 2.33 -19.81 35.92
CA GLN A 198 1.49 -18.81 35.25
C GLN A 198 2.05 -18.42 33.89
N GLU A 199 3.37 -18.26 33.76
CA GLU A 199 4.01 -17.94 32.49
C GLU A 199 3.89 -19.06 31.45
N ILE A 200 3.96 -20.33 31.88
CA ILE A 200 3.70 -21.48 30.98
C ILE A 200 2.26 -21.41 30.46
N LYS A 201 1.29 -21.18 31.35
CA LYS A 201 -0.13 -21.02 30.97
C LYS A 201 -0.31 -19.85 30.00
N GLN A 202 0.27 -18.68 30.32
CA GLN A 202 0.19 -17.48 29.50
C GLN A 202 0.82 -17.72 28.12
N SER A 203 1.97 -18.39 28.05
CA SER A 203 2.65 -18.69 26.78
C SER A 203 1.83 -19.59 25.86
N ILE A 204 1.06 -20.53 26.43
CA ILE A 204 0.11 -21.38 25.69
C ILE A 204 -1.11 -20.55 25.25
N GLN A 205 -1.63 -19.69 26.12
CA GLN A 205 -2.75 -18.80 25.83
C GLN A 205 -2.43 -17.81 24.71
N ASP A 206 -1.24 -17.21 24.72
CA ASP A 206 -0.77 -16.27 23.71
C ASP A 206 -0.61 -16.98 22.35
N PHE A 207 -0.07 -18.20 22.34
CA PHE A 207 0.00 -19.00 21.13
C PHE A 207 -1.41 -19.33 20.59
N ARG A 208 -2.34 -19.72 21.47
CA ARG A 208 -3.74 -19.96 21.10
C ARG A 208 -4.41 -18.70 20.54
N TYR A 209 -4.16 -17.54 21.14
CA TYR A 209 -4.68 -16.26 20.66
C TYR A 209 -4.15 -15.92 19.28
N SER A 210 -2.83 -16.09 19.06
CA SER A 210 -2.19 -15.89 17.76
C SER A 210 -2.81 -16.77 16.67
N ILE A 211 -3.10 -18.05 16.96
CA ILE A 211 -3.78 -18.93 15.98
C ILE A 211 -5.23 -18.49 15.73
N ASN A 212 -5.99 -18.11 16.78
CA ASN A 212 -7.39 -17.72 16.65
C ASN A 212 -7.60 -16.33 16.02
N SER A 213 -6.59 -15.47 15.99
CA SER A 213 -6.68 -14.13 15.39
C SER A 213 -6.53 -14.17 13.86
N ILE A 214 -5.92 -15.21 13.29
CA ILE A 214 -5.63 -15.33 11.85
C ILE A 214 -6.87 -15.13 10.96
N PRO A 215 -8.04 -15.77 11.21
CA PRO A 215 -9.21 -15.56 10.36
C PRO A 215 -9.69 -14.11 10.34
N ARG A 216 -9.69 -13.44 11.51
CA ARG A 216 -10.09 -12.03 11.63
C ARG A 216 -9.09 -11.09 10.97
N ALA A 217 -7.80 -11.40 11.07
CA ALA A 217 -6.74 -10.65 10.42
C ALA A 217 -6.88 -10.73 8.88
N LEU A 218 -7.20 -11.91 8.35
CA LEU A 218 -7.44 -12.09 6.92
C LEU A 218 -8.71 -11.35 6.44
N GLU A 219 -9.79 -11.37 7.21
CA GLU A 219 -10.99 -10.56 6.93
C GLU A 219 -10.66 -9.05 6.86
N LYS A 220 -9.80 -8.57 7.77
CA LYS A 220 -9.32 -7.18 7.77
C LYS A 220 -8.55 -6.86 6.49
N VAL A 221 -7.57 -7.68 6.09
CA VAL A 221 -6.81 -7.51 4.85
C VAL A 221 -7.71 -7.42 3.62
N VAL A 222 -8.76 -8.24 3.56
CA VAL A 222 -9.74 -8.18 2.47
C VAL A 222 -10.56 -6.89 2.51
N SER A 223 -10.95 -6.41 3.69
CA SER A 223 -11.72 -5.17 3.83
C SER A 223 -10.97 -3.93 3.33
N GLU A 224 -9.64 -3.96 3.40
CA GLU A 224 -8.74 -2.92 2.88
C GLU A 224 -8.76 -2.80 1.34
N PHE A 225 -9.34 -3.77 0.60
CA PHE A 225 -9.58 -3.62 -0.84
C PHE A 225 -10.46 -2.40 -1.17
N SER A 226 -11.22 -1.91 -0.18
CA SER A 226 -11.97 -0.67 -0.33
C SER A 226 -11.10 0.55 -0.62
N VAL A 227 -9.83 0.57 -0.19
CA VAL A 227 -8.89 1.68 -0.40
C VAL A 227 -8.50 1.85 -1.87
N PRO A 228 -7.90 0.85 -2.57
CA PRO A 228 -7.59 0.98 -4.00
C PRO A 228 -8.87 1.17 -4.84
N LYS A 229 -10.00 0.57 -4.45
CA LYS A 229 -11.29 0.79 -5.10
C LYS A 229 -11.70 2.26 -5.10
N LEU A 230 -11.63 2.93 -3.94
CA LEU A 230 -12.00 4.34 -3.82
C LEU A 230 -11.02 5.25 -4.58
N LYS A 231 -9.74 4.92 -4.62
CA LYS A 231 -8.74 5.65 -5.43
C LYS A 231 -9.04 5.55 -6.92
N VAL A 232 -9.34 4.36 -7.44
CA VAL A 232 -9.75 4.20 -8.85
C VAL A 232 -11.08 4.93 -9.12
N PHE A 233 -12.02 4.97 -8.18
CA PHE A 233 -13.26 5.73 -8.36
C PHE A 233 -13.03 7.23 -8.51
N ASP A 234 -12.02 7.77 -7.81
CA ASP A 234 -11.56 9.15 -7.92
C ASP A 234 -10.89 9.40 -9.28
N GLU A 235 -9.98 8.52 -9.71
CA GLU A 235 -9.34 8.61 -11.04
C GLU A 235 -10.35 8.52 -12.18
N LEU A 236 -11.34 7.64 -12.08
CA LEU A 236 -12.44 7.56 -13.05
C LEU A 236 -13.24 8.88 -13.12
N GLN A 237 -13.40 9.59 -12.01
CA GLN A 237 -14.10 10.87 -11.98
C GLN A 237 -13.25 12.01 -12.57
N LYS A 238 -11.93 12.00 -12.31
CA LYS A 238 -10.98 12.91 -12.96
C LYS A 238 -10.93 12.67 -14.47
N PHE A 239 -10.94 11.42 -14.91
CA PHE A 239 -10.96 11.03 -16.31
C PHE A 239 -12.18 11.61 -17.05
N ILE A 240 -13.40 11.50 -16.50
CA ILE A 240 -14.60 12.10 -17.10
C ILE A 240 -14.39 13.61 -17.34
N LYS A 241 -13.89 14.32 -16.33
CA LYS A 241 -13.65 15.77 -16.42
C LYS A 241 -12.53 16.09 -17.42
N HIS A 242 -11.50 15.26 -17.50
CA HIS A 242 -10.39 15.45 -18.42
C HIS A 242 -10.82 15.26 -19.87
N VAL A 243 -11.56 14.19 -20.16
CA VAL A 243 -12.15 13.91 -21.47
C VAL A 243 -13.09 15.05 -21.89
N ASP A 244 -13.97 15.51 -20.99
CA ASP A 244 -14.89 16.61 -21.28
C ASP A 244 -14.13 17.91 -21.65
N ASN A 245 -13.09 18.24 -20.90
CA ASN A 245 -12.23 19.40 -21.19
C ASN A 245 -11.47 19.24 -22.51
N LEU A 246 -10.94 18.05 -22.80
CA LEU A 246 -10.22 17.75 -24.03
C LEU A 246 -11.12 17.93 -25.25
N VAL A 247 -12.34 17.37 -25.19
CA VAL A 247 -13.34 17.47 -26.25
C VAL A 247 -13.75 18.93 -26.48
N HIS A 248 -14.08 19.66 -25.40
CA HIS A 248 -14.45 21.07 -25.48
C HIS A 248 -13.32 21.96 -26.00
N SER A 249 -12.08 21.67 -25.59
CA SER A 249 -10.89 22.38 -26.07
C SER A 249 -10.75 22.20 -27.57
N LYS A 250 -10.61 20.95 -28.06
CA LYS A 250 -10.43 20.64 -29.48
C LYS A 250 -11.54 21.18 -30.38
N LEU A 251 -12.80 21.10 -29.94
CA LEU A 251 -13.92 21.62 -30.72
C LEU A 251 -13.88 23.14 -30.86
N ASN A 252 -13.64 23.86 -29.76
CA ASN A 252 -13.70 25.32 -29.75
C ASN A 252 -12.44 25.98 -30.32
N SER A 253 -11.25 25.42 -30.08
CA SER A 253 -9.99 26.00 -30.51
C SER A 253 -9.62 25.68 -31.96
N GLU A 254 -10.01 24.49 -32.45
CA GLU A 254 -9.52 23.96 -33.72
C GLU A 254 -10.64 23.69 -34.73
N ILE A 255 -11.73 23.00 -34.34
CA ILE A 255 -12.77 22.55 -35.30
C ILE A 255 -13.75 23.66 -35.70
N PHE A 256 -14.38 24.34 -34.74
CA PHE A 256 -15.39 25.37 -35.04
C PHE A 256 -14.85 26.58 -35.80
N PRO A 257 -13.60 27.06 -35.57
CA PRO A 257 -13.01 28.11 -36.39
C PRO A 257 -12.90 27.72 -37.87
N LEU A 258 -12.46 26.49 -38.16
CA LEU A 258 -12.34 25.98 -39.54
C LEU A 258 -13.70 25.91 -40.24
N LEU A 259 -14.72 25.39 -39.55
CA LEU A 259 -16.09 25.32 -40.06
C LEU A 259 -16.71 26.71 -40.28
N THR A 260 -16.42 27.67 -39.39
CA THR A 260 -16.94 29.04 -39.49
C THR A 260 -16.37 29.77 -40.70
N ASP A 261 -15.07 29.64 -40.95
CA ASP A 261 -14.40 30.23 -42.12
C ASP A 261 -14.90 29.60 -43.44
N ALA A 262 -15.08 28.27 -43.47
CA ALA A 262 -15.62 27.58 -44.62
C ALA A 262 -17.10 27.94 -44.90
N LEU A 263 -17.93 28.09 -43.84
CA LEU A 263 -19.31 28.56 -43.96
C LEU A 263 -19.40 30.01 -44.46
N ALA A 264 -18.49 30.88 -44.03
CA ALA A 264 -18.43 32.26 -44.52
C ALA A 264 -18.15 32.29 -46.03
N THR A 265 -17.22 31.47 -46.50
CA THR A 265 -16.93 31.29 -47.94
C THR A 265 -18.15 30.73 -48.69
N ALA A 266 -18.83 29.72 -48.14
CA ALA A 266 -20.05 29.18 -48.73
C ALA A 266 -21.15 30.24 -48.93
N LYS A 267 -21.37 31.11 -47.93
CA LYS A 267 -22.34 32.22 -48.05
C LYS A 267 -21.96 33.21 -49.15
N GLN A 268 -20.66 33.52 -49.29
CA GLN A 268 -20.16 34.39 -50.35
C GLN A 268 -20.39 33.77 -51.75
N LEU A 269 -20.17 32.46 -51.90
CA LEU A 269 -20.40 31.74 -53.17
C LEU A 269 -21.88 31.73 -53.57
N VAL A 270 -22.78 31.49 -52.61
CA VAL A 270 -24.23 31.54 -52.84
C VAL A 270 -24.64 32.95 -53.29
N ASN A 271 -24.13 33.99 -52.63
CA ASN A 271 -24.43 35.37 -52.99
C ASN A 271 -23.90 35.74 -54.40
N ALA A 272 -22.64 35.39 -54.71
CA ALA A 272 -22.05 35.63 -56.03
C ALA A 272 -22.80 34.88 -57.14
N THR A 273 -23.28 33.67 -56.86
CA THR A 273 -24.12 32.88 -57.79
C THR A 273 -25.45 33.57 -58.05
N GLN A 274 -26.10 34.09 -57.00
CA GLN A 274 -27.36 34.81 -57.15
C GLN A 274 -27.18 36.10 -57.96
N LEU A 275 -26.11 36.86 -57.70
CA LEU A 275 -25.78 38.06 -58.46
C LEU A 275 -25.59 37.79 -59.95
N ILE A 276 -24.95 36.67 -60.34
CA ILE A 276 -24.81 36.32 -61.76
C ILE A 276 -26.15 35.95 -62.40
N VAL A 277 -27.01 35.25 -61.67
CA VAL A 277 -28.36 34.94 -62.16
C VAL A 277 -29.16 36.23 -62.37
N ASP A 278 -29.05 37.18 -61.45
CA ASP A 278 -29.73 38.47 -61.52
C ASP A 278 -29.17 39.34 -62.66
N VAL A 279 -27.85 39.35 -62.88
CA VAL A 279 -27.18 39.99 -64.03
C VAL A 279 -27.69 39.39 -65.33
N ASN A 280 -27.72 38.05 -65.45
CA ASN A 280 -28.20 37.38 -66.67
C ASN A 280 -29.67 37.68 -66.96
N ARG A 281 -30.51 37.69 -65.92
CA ARG A 281 -31.93 38.02 -66.04
C ARG A 281 -32.12 39.47 -66.47
N THR A 282 -31.48 40.41 -65.78
CA THR A 282 -31.55 41.85 -66.10
C THR A 282 -31.05 42.13 -67.52
N MET A 283 -29.98 41.46 -67.96
CA MET A 283 -29.45 41.57 -69.31
C MET A 283 -30.41 41.01 -70.37
N THR A 284 -31.09 39.89 -70.07
CA THR A 284 -32.13 39.32 -70.96
C THR A 284 -33.33 40.24 -71.06
N ASP A 285 -33.80 40.79 -69.94
CA ASP A 285 -34.92 41.72 -69.87
C ASP A 285 -34.59 43.02 -70.63
N LEU A 286 -33.38 43.58 -70.45
CA LEU A 286 -32.89 44.75 -71.19
C LEU A 286 -32.86 44.52 -72.70
N ASN A 287 -32.34 43.37 -73.14
CA ASN A 287 -32.29 43.02 -74.56
C ASN A 287 -33.71 42.86 -75.15
N GLN A 288 -34.62 42.20 -74.42
CA GLN A 288 -36.00 42.05 -74.86
C GLN A 288 -36.76 43.38 -74.93
N ARG A 289 -36.59 44.26 -73.94
CA ARG A 289 -37.18 45.62 -73.96
C ARG A 289 -36.57 46.50 -75.04
N GLN A 290 -35.27 46.36 -75.32
CA GLN A 290 -34.61 47.12 -76.39
C GLN A 290 -35.20 46.81 -77.78
N GLY A 291 -35.65 45.57 -78.02
CA GLY A 291 -36.39 45.24 -79.24
C GLY A 291 -37.66 46.09 -79.41
N LYS A 292 -38.45 46.24 -78.34
CA LYS A 292 -39.64 47.11 -78.34
C LYS A 292 -39.28 48.58 -78.49
N LEU A 293 -38.21 49.01 -77.81
CA LEU A 293 -37.68 50.38 -77.90
C LEU A 293 -37.28 50.73 -79.34
N LEU A 294 -36.63 49.79 -80.04
CA LEU A 294 -36.22 49.95 -81.43
C LEU A 294 -37.44 50.07 -82.36
N ASP A 295 -38.47 49.26 -82.15
CA ASP A 295 -39.71 49.29 -82.96
C ASP A 295 -40.48 50.61 -82.77
N GLU A 296 -40.61 51.09 -81.52
CA GLU A 296 -41.26 52.37 -81.21
C GLU A 296 -40.42 53.55 -81.73
N LEU A 297 -39.10 53.54 -81.53
CA LEU A 297 -38.19 54.58 -82.05
C LEU A 297 -38.24 54.65 -83.59
N ARG A 298 -38.30 53.51 -84.27
CA ARG A 298 -38.46 53.43 -85.73
C ARG A 298 -39.78 54.02 -86.18
N THR A 299 -40.86 53.73 -85.46
CA THR A 299 -42.20 54.27 -85.72
C THR A 299 -42.20 55.79 -85.58
N HIS A 300 -41.63 56.32 -84.49
CA HIS A 300 -41.50 57.75 -84.27
C HIS A 300 -40.61 58.44 -85.32
N LYS A 301 -39.47 57.82 -85.70
CA LYS A 301 -38.60 58.29 -86.78
C LYS A 301 -39.35 58.39 -88.11
N MET A 302 -40.11 57.35 -88.48
CA MET A 302 -40.90 57.35 -89.72
C MET A 302 -42.02 58.40 -89.70
N ASN A 303 -42.74 58.54 -88.60
CA ASN A 303 -43.80 59.53 -88.44
C ASN A 303 -43.24 60.96 -88.55
N LEU A 304 -42.16 61.27 -87.83
CA LEU A 304 -41.50 62.57 -87.91
C LEU A 304 -40.94 62.85 -89.31
N GLN A 305 -40.30 61.87 -89.95
CA GLN A 305 -39.81 62.01 -91.33
C GLN A 305 -40.94 62.33 -92.31
N LYS A 306 -42.10 61.67 -92.16
CA LYS A 306 -43.27 61.91 -92.99
C LYS A 306 -43.81 63.34 -92.82
N VAL A 307 -43.91 63.80 -91.57
CA VAL A 307 -44.41 65.15 -91.25
C VAL A 307 -43.45 66.25 -91.74
N LEU A 308 -42.14 66.05 -91.61
CA LEU A 308 -41.14 67.05 -91.97
C LEU A 308 -40.79 67.08 -93.47
N SER A 309 -41.11 66.02 -94.20
CA SER A 309 -40.96 65.97 -95.67
C SER A 309 -42.21 66.50 -96.40
N ASP A 310 -43.25 66.90 -95.67
CA ASP A 310 -44.44 67.50 -96.25
C ASP A 310 -44.11 68.90 -96.81
N PRO A 311 -44.45 69.20 -98.08
CA PRO A 311 -44.15 70.49 -98.69
C PRO A 311 -44.81 71.70 -97.98
N LEU A 312 -45.82 71.46 -97.13
CA LEU A 312 -46.47 72.48 -96.31
C LEU A 312 -45.69 72.83 -95.02
N CYS A 313 -44.63 72.09 -94.70
CA CYS A 313 -43.79 72.27 -93.51
C CYS A 313 -42.73 73.37 -93.72
N LYS A 314 -42.82 74.48 -92.98
CA LYS A 314 -41.89 75.63 -93.09
C LYS A 314 -40.64 75.43 -92.23
N ASN A 315 -39.46 75.67 -92.81
CA ASN A 315 -38.13 75.55 -92.18
C ASN A 315 -37.82 74.16 -91.59
N CYS A 316 -38.47 73.10 -92.07
CA CYS A 316 -38.35 71.75 -91.50
C CYS A 316 -37.08 70.99 -91.91
N SER A 317 -36.27 71.53 -92.84
CA SER A 317 -35.03 70.92 -93.32
C SER A 317 -33.91 70.84 -92.28
N GLU A 318 -33.88 71.75 -91.29
CA GLU A 318 -32.87 71.75 -90.21
C GLU A 318 -33.08 70.58 -89.23
N LEU A 319 -34.33 70.20 -88.96
CA LEU A 319 -34.69 69.06 -88.10
C LEU A 319 -34.44 67.70 -88.77
N ALA A 320 -34.47 67.64 -90.10
CA ALA A 320 -34.28 66.41 -90.86
C ALA A 320 -32.90 65.78 -90.60
N GLY A 321 -31.86 66.59 -90.36
CA GLY A 321 -30.52 66.12 -89.99
C GLY A 321 -30.44 65.51 -88.59
N ILE A 322 -31.23 66.02 -87.64
CA ILE A 322 -31.25 65.54 -86.24
C ILE A 322 -31.99 64.19 -86.15
N ILE A 323 -33.05 64.01 -86.95
CA ILE A 323 -33.85 62.77 -86.98
C ILE A 323 -33.08 61.59 -87.57
N GLN A 324 -32.13 61.83 -88.47
CA GLN A 324 -31.25 60.76 -88.94
C GLN A 324 -30.46 60.12 -87.78
N ASN A 325 -30.15 60.90 -86.75
CA ASN A 325 -29.45 60.46 -85.55
C ASN A 325 -30.39 59.92 -84.44
N LEU A 326 -31.71 59.90 -84.65
CA LEU A 326 -32.68 59.28 -83.74
C LEU A 326 -32.60 57.74 -83.85
N GLU A 327 -31.50 57.19 -83.34
CA GLU A 327 -31.14 55.78 -83.37
C GLU A 327 -30.60 55.34 -82.00
N LEU A 328 -30.56 54.02 -81.77
CA LEU A 328 -29.91 53.46 -80.59
C LEU A 328 -28.42 53.80 -80.59
N GLY A 329 -27.92 54.24 -79.43
CA GLY A 329 -26.49 54.40 -79.16
C GLY A 329 -25.89 53.08 -78.67
N LEU A 330 -26.43 52.57 -77.57
CA LEU A 330 -26.05 51.29 -76.97
C LEU A 330 -26.89 50.12 -77.53
N ASN A 331 -26.26 48.99 -77.86
CA ASN A 331 -26.94 47.76 -78.30
C ASN A 331 -26.67 46.57 -77.35
N TYR A 332 -27.64 46.21 -76.52
CA TYR A 332 -27.56 45.11 -75.55
C TYR A 332 -27.37 43.74 -76.19
N SER A 333 -27.74 43.56 -77.46
CA SER A 333 -27.50 42.29 -78.19
C SER A 333 -26.03 42.05 -78.53
N GLN A 334 -25.19 43.09 -78.49
CA GLN A 334 -23.76 43.03 -78.79
C GLN A 334 -22.88 42.95 -77.53
N ILE A 335 -23.47 43.09 -76.34
CA ILE A 335 -22.76 42.99 -75.05
C ILE A 335 -22.50 41.52 -74.71
N LEU A 336 -21.35 41.23 -74.07
CA LEU A 336 -21.00 39.87 -73.65
C LEU A 336 -22.05 39.23 -72.75
N THR A 337 -22.61 38.09 -73.18
CA THR A 337 -23.59 37.36 -72.37
C THR A 337 -22.93 36.58 -71.23
N VAL A 338 -23.59 36.54 -70.08
CA VAL A 338 -23.17 35.72 -68.92
C VAL A 338 -23.89 34.37 -68.83
N SER A 339 -24.65 34.01 -69.87
CA SER A 339 -25.52 32.83 -69.91
C SER A 339 -24.76 31.51 -69.74
N GLU A 340 -23.53 31.43 -70.26
CA GLU A 340 -22.66 30.27 -70.14
C GLU A 340 -22.28 30.00 -68.67
N TYR A 341 -21.97 31.05 -67.90
CA TYR A 341 -21.64 30.94 -66.47
C TYR A 341 -22.87 30.49 -65.65
N VAL A 342 -24.06 31.01 -65.96
CA VAL A 342 -25.33 30.57 -65.34
C VAL A 342 -25.61 29.08 -65.61
N ASN A 343 -25.30 28.61 -66.83
CA ASN A 343 -25.46 27.21 -67.21
C ASN A 343 -24.47 26.29 -66.49
N ARG A 344 -23.19 26.70 -66.37
CA ARG A 344 -22.18 25.95 -65.59
C ARG A 344 -22.57 25.87 -64.10
N LEU A 345 -23.21 26.90 -63.55
CA LEU A 345 -23.71 26.93 -62.17
C LEU A 345 -25.03 26.17 -61.96
N LYS A 346 -25.65 25.59 -63.01
CA LYS A 346 -26.98 24.94 -62.91
C LYS A 346 -27.02 23.76 -61.94
N ASN A 347 -25.97 22.94 -61.90
CA ASN A 347 -25.92 21.77 -61.02
C ASN A 347 -25.64 22.18 -59.58
N VAL A 348 -24.70 23.10 -59.38
CA VAL A 348 -24.29 23.58 -58.06
C VAL A 348 -25.43 24.31 -57.33
N ARG A 349 -26.25 25.08 -58.06
CA ARG A 349 -27.45 25.75 -57.52
C ARG A 349 -28.52 24.82 -56.96
N LYS A 350 -28.53 23.53 -57.35
CA LYS A 350 -29.48 22.54 -56.81
C LYS A 350 -29.09 22.08 -55.40
N VAL A 351 -27.84 22.34 -55.00
CA VAL A 351 -27.29 21.89 -53.73
C VAL A 351 -27.27 23.05 -52.74
N ASN A 352 -27.81 22.84 -51.54
CA ASN A 352 -27.77 23.82 -50.46
C ASN A 352 -26.42 23.74 -49.73
N LEU A 353 -25.39 24.41 -50.26
CA LEU A 353 -24.05 24.42 -49.66
C LEU A 353 -24.04 24.92 -48.22
N THR A 354 -24.79 25.99 -47.91
CA THR A 354 -24.93 26.51 -46.54
C THR A 354 -25.55 25.47 -45.61
N GLY A 355 -26.52 24.70 -46.11
CA GLY A 355 -27.15 23.60 -45.38
C GLY A 355 -26.19 22.44 -45.07
N ILE A 356 -25.27 22.11 -45.99
CA ILE A 356 -24.23 21.10 -45.75
C ILE A 356 -23.33 21.52 -44.58
N PHE A 357 -22.88 22.78 -44.55
CA PHE A 357 -22.09 23.29 -43.43
C PHE A 357 -22.88 23.35 -42.11
N GLN A 358 -24.17 23.70 -42.15
CA GLN A 358 -25.04 23.64 -40.97
C GLN A 358 -25.17 22.21 -40.43
N GLN A 359 -25.27 21.20 -41.29
CA GLN A 359 -25.24 19.80 -40.89
C GLN A 359 -23.89 19.41 -40.27
N GLY A 360 -22.78 19.91 -40.82
CA GLY A 360 -21.45 19.76 -40.21
C GLY A 360 -21.37 20.34 -38.79
N PHE A 361 -21.89 21.55 -38.56
CA PHE A 361 -22.00 22.14 -37.22
C PHE A 361 -22.87 21.29 -36.29
N GLN A 362 -24.00 20.76 -36.77
CA GLN A 362 -24.87 19.90 -35.97
C GLN A 362 -24.20 18.57 -35.61
N ALA A 363 -23.43 17.99 -36.53
CA ALA A 363 -22.65 16.78 -36.27
C ALA A 363 -21.61 17.04 -35.18
N MET A 364 -20.82 18.11 -35.30
CA MET A 364 -19.79 18.46 -34.31
C MET A 364 -20.36 18.82 -32.93
N ASN A 365 -21.52 19.50 -32.88
CA ASN A 365 -22.17 19.82 -31.60
C ASN A 365 -22.70 18.59 -30.85
N LYS A 366 -22.86 17.44 -31.51
CA LYS A 366 -23.28 16.17 -30.88
C LYS A 366 -22.09 15.36 -30.33
N VAL A 367 -20.86 15.67 -30.75
CA VAL A 367 -19.66 14.95 -30.33
C VAL A 367 -19.45 15.01 -28.81
N PRO A 368 -19.56 16.18 -28.12
CA PRO A 368 -19.40 16.24 -26.66
C PRO A 368 -20.36 15.30 -25.92
N THR A 369 -21.63 15.32 -26.30
CA THR A 369 -22.64 14.45 -25.67
C THR A 369 -22.36 12.98 -25.93
N LEU A 370 -21.97 12.61 -27.15
CA LEU A 370 -21.69 11.22 -27.50
C LEU A 370 -20.48 10.67 -26.73
N VAL A 371 -19.38 11.44 -26.72
CA VAL A 371 -18.14 11.06 -26.02
C VAL A 371 -18.37 11.02 -24.52
N ASN A 372 -19.07 12.00 -23.94
CA ASN A 372 -19.39 12.02 -22.52
C ASN A 372 -20.29 10.85 -22.13
N ASP A 373 -21.39 10.58 -22.85
CA ASP A 373 -22.31 9.48 -22.53
C ASP A 373 -21.59 8.13 -22.58
N LYS A 374 -20.75 7.90 -23.60
CA LYS A 374 -19.92 6.69 -23.71
C LYS A 374 -18.89 6.57 -22.59
N THR A 375 -18.25 7.70 -22.23
CA THR A 375 -17.28 7.76 -21.13
C THR A 375 -17.96 7.45 -19.80
N VAL A 376 -19.12 8.04 -19.52
CA VAL A 376 -19.89 7.79 -18.29
C VAL A 376 -20.41 6.34 -18.23
N GLU A 377 -20.85 5.78 -19.35
CA GLU A 377 -21.25 4.36 -19.46
C GLU A 377 -20.09 3.42 -19.11
N SER A 378 -18.93 3.59 -19.75
CA SER A 378 -17.72 2.78 -19.46
C SER A 378 -17.24 2.94 -18.01
N VAL A 379 -17.25 4.15 -17.46
CA VAL A 379 -16.91 4.40 -16.05
C VAL A 379 -17.89 3.70 -15.11
N LYS A 380 -19.20 3.74 -15.40
CA LYS A 380 -20.22 3.06 -14.59
C LYS A 380 -20.03 1.55 -14.59
N GLU A 381 -19.78 0.96 -15.75
CA GLU A 381 -19.50 -0.49 -15.86
C GLU A 381 -18.22 -0.88 -15.13
N THR A 382 -17.21 -0.02 -15.20
CA THR A 382 -15.95 -0.20 -14.46
C THR A 382 -16.21 -0.22 -12.96
N ARG A 383 -16.99 0.73 -12.43
CA ARG A 383 -17.37 0.76 -11.01
C ARG A 383 -18.11 -0.51 -10.57
N ILE A 384 -19.05 -1.00 -11.39
CA ILE A 384 -19.77 -2.26 -11.13
C ILE A 384 -18.79 -3.44 -11.08
N THR A 385 -17.84 -3.48 -12.00
CA THR A 385 -16.81 -4.53 -12.06
C THR A 385 -15.97 -4.53 -10.78
N MET A 386 -15.53 -3.36 -10.29
CA MET A 386 -14.77 -3.29 -9.03
C MET A 386 -15.56 -3.74 -7.79
N ILE A 387 -16.86 -3.42 -7.72
CA ILE A 387 -17.74 -3.87 -6.63
C ILE A 387 -17.90 -5.40 -6.68
N ARG A 388 -18.04 -5.97 -7.88
CA ARG A 388 -18.07 -7.43 -8.09
C ARG A 388 -16.76 -8.06 -7.63
N THR A 389 -15.62 -7.51 -8.02
CA THR A 389 -14.29 -7.97 -7.60
C THR A 389 -14.14 -7.96 -6.08
N GLU A 390 -14.55 -6.89 -5.38
CA GLU A 390 -14.53 -6.83 -3.92
C GLU A 390 -15.33 -7.98 -3.29
N LYS A 391 -16.52 -8.25 -3.85
CA LYS A 391 -17.37 -9.33 -3.38
C LYS A 391 -16.74 -10.70 -3.65
N GLU A 392 -16.15 -10.92 -4.81
CA GLU A 392 -15.47 -12.19 -5.15
C GLU A 392 -14.27 -12.46 -4.24
N ILE A 393 -13.51 -11.42 -3.87
CA ILE A 393 -12.40 -11.55 -2.90
C ILE A 393 -12.95 -11.90 -1.50
N LYS A 394 -14.02 -11.23 -1.06
CA LYS A 394 -14.70 -11.53 0.23
C LYS A 394 -15.29 -12.95 0.27
N ASP A 395 -15.94 -13.37 -0.80
CA ASP A 395 -16.54 -14.71 -0.92
C ASP A 395 -15.43 -15.79 -0.98
N TYR A 396 -14.32 -15.52 -1.65
CA TYR A 396 -13.19 -16.45 -1.68
C TYR A 396 -12.56 -16.63 -0.29
N VAL A 397 -12.30 -15.55 0.44
CA VAL A 397 -11.70 -15.65 1.79
C VAL A 397 -12.65 -16.30 2.79
N SER A 398 -13.95 -16.01 2.73
CA SER A 398 -14.94 -16.66 3.61
C SER A 398 -15.16 -18.15 3.30
N THR A 399 -14.85 -18.60 2.08
CA THR A 399 -14.92 -20.02 1.69
C THR A 399 -13.65 -20.80 2.03
N LEU A 400 -12.55 -20.12 2.41
CA LEU A 400 -11.36 -20.81 2.90
C LEU A 400 -11.71 -21.60 4.16
N PRO A 401 -11.45 -22.92 4.21
CA PRO A 401 -11.79 -23.75 5.35
C PRO A 401 -10.77 -23.57 6.49
N LEU A 402 -10.45 -22.33 6.88
CA LEU A 402 -9.48 -22.00 7.93
C LEU A 402 -9.83 -22.69 9.25
N GLN A 403 -11.13 -22.72 9.59
CA GLN A 403 -11.62 -23.40 10.79
C GLN A 403 -11.38 -24.91 10.77
N LYS A 404 -11.38 -25.55 9.59
CA LYS A 404 -11.09 -26.98 9.45
C LYS A 404 -9.65 -27.30 9.84
N TYR A 405 -8.71 -26.41 9.54
CA TYR A 405 -7.28 -26.61 9.78
C TYR A 405 -6.82 -26.06 11.14
N MET A 406 -7.35 -24.92 11.58
CA MET A 406 -7.02 -24.31 12.87
C MET A 406 -7.80 -24.90 14.04
N GLY A 407 -8.97 -25.50 13.79
CA GLY A 407 -9.80 -26.12 14.82
C GLY A 407 -9.09 -27.19 15.66
N PRO A 408 -8.42 -28.18 15.03
CA PRO A 408 -7.61 -29.18 15.75
C PRO A 408 -6.52 -28.57 16.61
N VAL A 409 -5.75 -27.60 16.07
CA VAL A 409 -4.69 -26.89 16.80
C VAL A 409 -5.25 -26.14 18.00
N ASN A 410 -6.32 -25.37 17.80
CA ASN A 410 -6.95 -24.61 18.88
C ASN A 410 -7.49 -25.54 19.97
N LYS A 411 -8.09 -26.68 19.59
CA LYS A 411 -8.56 -27.69 20.56
C LYS A 411 -7.40 -28.35 21.33
N ALA A 412 -6.29 -28.64 20.66
CA ALA A 412 -5.09 -29.16 21.31
C ALA A 412 -4.51 -28.16 22.31
N LEU A 413 -4.42 -26.88 21.94
CA LEU A 413 -3.94 -25.80 22.82
C LEU A 413 -4.86 -25.54 24.00
N LEU A 414 -6.19 -25.57 23.80
CA LEU A 414 -7.18 -25.51 24.88
C LEU A 414 -6.98 -26.63 25.90
N ASN A 415 -6.78 -27.86 25.42
CA ASN A 415 -6.54 -29.01 26.29
C ASN A 415 -5.20 -28.88 27.03
N LEU A 416 -4.16 -28.37 26.38
CA LEU A 416 -2.86 -28.11 27.01
C LEU A 416 -2.94 -27.01 28.06
N GLU A 417 -3.70 -25.96 27.83
CA GLU A 417 -3.94 -24.89 28.80
C GLU A 417 -4.65 -25.40 30.04
N GLU A 418 -5.76 -26.15 29.88
CA GLU A 418 -6.50 -26.73 31.02
C GLU A 418 -5.63 -27.73 31.79
N THR A 419 -4.86 -28.55 31.06
CA THR A 419 -3.93 -29.51 31.66
C THR A 419 -2.82 -28.79 32.42
N SER A 420 -2.23 -27.74 31.83
CA SER A 420 -1.18 -26.91 32.45
C SER A 420 -1.66 -26.25 33.72
N GLU A 421 -2.90 -25.73 33.75
CA GLU A 421 -3.49 -25.12 34.94
C GLU A 421 -3.69 -26.16 36.06
N ARG A 422 -4.22 -27.33 35.72
CA ARG A 422 -4.42 -28.42 36.69
C ARG A 422 -3.09 -28.89 37.30
N TYR A 423 -2.09 -29.17 36.47
CA TYR A 423 -0.77 -29.59 36.96
C TYR A 423 -0.05 -28.47 37.71
N GLY A 424 -0.14 -27.23 37.25
CA GLY A 424 0.46 -26.07 37.92
C GLY A 424 -0.03 -25.93 39.35
N ASN A 425 -1.34 -26.06 39.60
CA ASN A 425 -1.92 -25.99 40.94
C ASN A 425 -1.42 -27.12 41.86
N GLU A 426 -1.26 -28.34 41.34
CA GLU A 426 -0.71 -29.46 42.12
C GLU A 426 0.78 -29.25 42.43
N VAL A 427 1.56 -28.78 41.45
CA VAL A 427 2.99 -28.48 41.64
C VAL A 427 3.18 -27.39 42.68
N GLU A 428 2.39 -26.31 42.64
CA GLU A 428 2.43 -25.24 43.64
C GLU A 428 2.09 -25.75 45.05
N ARG A 429 1.15 -26.69 45.16
CA ARG A 429 0.82 -27.34 46.43
C ARG A 429 1.97 -28.20 46.97
N TYR A 430 2.60 -29.02 46.13
CA TYR A 430 3.77 -29.82 46.54
C TYR A 430 4.97 -28.93 46.89
N GLU A 431 5.15 -27.84 46.15
CA GLU A 431 6.18 -26.85 46.39
C GLU A 431 6.01 -26.19 47.76
N TYR A 432 4.79 -25.82 48.15
CA TYR A 432 4.51 -25.30 49.49
C TYR A 432 4.98 -26.26 50.60
N TYR A 433 4.68 -27.56 50.49
CA TYR A 433 5.14 -28.54 51.48
C TYR A 433 6.67 -28.68 51.49
N ARG A 434 7.31 -28.72 50.30
CA ARG A 434 8.77 -28.77 50.18
C ARG A 434 9.41 -27.54 50.84
N TRP A 435 8.87 -26.35 50.57
CA TRP A 435 9.35 -25.09 51.13
C TRP A 435 9.27 -25.07 52.66
N VAL A 436 8.13 -25.50 53.25
CA VAL A 436 7.97 -25.61 54.71
C VAL A 436 9.00 -26.57 55.32
N ILE A 437 9.15 -27.77 54.75
CA ILE A 437 10.12 -28.76 55.24
C ILE A 437 11.55 -28.20 55.12
N GLY A 438 11.86 -27.52 54.01
CA GLY A 438 13.12 -26.83 53.79
C GLY A 438 13.43 -25.78 54.86
N ILE A 439 12.46 -24.94 55.23
CA ILE A 439 12.61 -23.95 56.31
C ILE A 439 12.87 -24.62 57.65
N VAL A 440 12.10 -25.66 57.99
CA VAL A 440 12.25 -26.38 59.26
C VAL A 440 13.64 -26.96 59.38
N LEU A 441 14.11 -27.66 58.33
CA LEU A 441 15.43 -28.29 58.32
C LEU A 441 16.59 -27.27 58.30
N CYS A 442 16.45 -26.16 57.54
CA CYS A 442 17.43 -25.08 57.60
C CYS A 442 17.48 -24.43 58.99
N THR A 443 16.34 -24.25 59.65
CA THR A 443 16.29 -23.74 61.04
C THR A 443 16.96 -24.70 62.04
N MET A 444 16.84 -26.01 61.84
CA MET A 444 17.56 -26.99 62.66
C MET A 444 19.08 -26.90 62.46
N ILE A 445 19.55 -26.73 61.22
CA ILE A 445 20.98 -26.50 60.95
C ILE A 445 21.44 -25.15 61.55
N LEU A 446 20.61 -24.11 61.49
CA LEU A 446 20.92 -22.83 62.13
C LEU A 446 21.13 -23.01 63.64
N LEU A 447 20.26 -23.77 64.30
CA LEU A 447 20.39 -24.07 65.73
C LEU A 447 21.71 -24.82 66.02
N ILE A 448 22.07 -25.82 65.20
CA ILE A 448 23.36 -26.53 65.28
C ILE A 448 24.53 -25.55 65.16
N VAL A 449 24.52 -24.66 64.16
CA VAL A 449 25.59 -23.67 63.94
C VAL A 449 25.69 -22.68 65.10
N VAL A 450 24.56 -22.18 65.61
CA VAL A 450 24.52 -21.26 66.75
C VAL A 450 25.05 -21.93 68.02
N CYS A 451 24.62 -23.17 68.31
CA CYS A 451 25.11 -23.94 69.44
C CYS A 451 26.61 -24.26 69.31
N THR A 452 27.10 -24.56 68.10
CA THR A 452 28.54 -24.73 67.82
C THR A 452 29.32 -23.46 68.14
N PHE A 453 28.87 -22.33 67.59
CA PHE A 453 29.52 -21.04 67.75
C PHE A 453 29.56 -20.60 69.21
N LEU A 454 28.41 -20.62 69.90
CA LEU A 454 28.31 -20.28 71.32
C LEU A 454 29.12 -21.24 72.18
N GLY A 455 29.06 -22.54 71.88
CA GLY A 455 29.80 -23.58 72.58
C GLY A 455 31.31 -23.37 72.52
N LEU A 456 31.83 -23.10 71.33
CA LEU A 456 33.24 -22.82 71.10
C LEU A 456 33.66 -21.48 71.73
N PHE A 457 32.90 -20.41 71.52
CA PHE A 457 33.23 -19.08 72.02
C PHE A 457 33.24 -19.01 73.55
N LEU A 458 32.17 -19.49 74.21
CA LEU A 458 32.09 -19.54 75.68
C LEU A 458 33.13 -20.50 76.26
N GLY A 459 33.40 -21.61 75.57
CA GLY A 459 34.44 -22.56 75.92
C GLY A 459 35.84 -21.94 75.93
N ILE A 460 36.24 -21.30 74.83
CA ILE A 460 37.54 -20.60 74.71
C ILE A 460 37.64 -19.45 75.71
N TYR A 461 36.58 -18.63 75.81
CA TYR A 461 36.58 -17.48 76.71
C TYR A 461 36.74 -17.92 78.17
N GLY A 462 36.02 -18.95 78.61
CA GLY A 462 36.16 -19.51 79.96
C GLY A 462 37.50 -20.19 80.22
N LEU A 463 38.24 -20.62 79.19
CA LEU A 463 39.61 -21.12 79.32
C LEU A 463 40.64 -20.01 79.44
N TYR A 464 40.38 -18.87 78.78
CA TYR A 464 41.26 -17.71 78.77
C TYR A 464 41.14 -16.87 80.06
N THR A 465 39.92 -16.69 80.58
CA THR A 465 39.70 -15.90 81.81
C THR A 465 40.12 -16.69 83.05
N ARG A 466 41.37 -16.50 83.51
CA ARG A 466 41.92 -17.11 84.73
C ARG A 466 41.66 -16.32 86.02
N SER A 467 41.18 -15.07 85.91
CA SER A 467 41.12 -14.10 87.00
C SER A 467 40.03 -14.40 88.05
N ASP A 468 38.91 -15.00 87.64
CA ASP A 468 37.82 -15.42 88.53
C ASP A 468 37.46 -16.89 88.29
N PRO A 469 37.83 -17.81 89.20
CA PRO A 469 37.60 -19.24 89.05
C PRO A 469 36.12 -19.62 88.93
N SER A 470 35.22 -18.86 89.55
CA SER A 470 33.78 -19.15 89.58
C SER A 470 33.13 -18.82 88.24
N ALA A 471 33.33 -17.59 87.75
CA ALA A 471 32.83 -17.13 86.46
C ALA A 471 33.42 -17.91 85.28
N ALA A 472 34.70 -18.28 85.36
CA ALA A 472 35.35 -19.13 84.36
C ALA A 472 34.73 -20.52 84.27
N THR A 473 34.40 -21.13 85.43
CA THR A 473 33.76 -22.44 85.50
C THR A 473 32.34 -22.40 84.91
N VAL A 474 31.53 -21.40 85.26
CA VAL A 474 30.17 -21.24 84.72
C VAL A 474 30.18 -21.11 83.20
N ARG A 475 31.06 -20.27 82.63
CA ARG A 475 31.17 -20.07 81.18
C ARG A 475 31.64 -21.33 80.45
N ARG A 476 32.58 -22.07 81.04
CA ARG A 476 33.03 -23.36 80.49
C ARG A 476 31.93 -24.41 80.53
N THR A 477 31.15 -24.48 81.61
CA THR A 477 29.98 -25.37 81.70
C THR A 477 28.95 -25.03 80.62
N ALA A 478 28.65 -23.75 80.42
CA ALA A 478 27.73 -23.30 79.37
C ALA A 478 28.25 -23.64 77.96
N GLY A 479 29.54 -23.40 77.69
CA GLY A 479 30.16 -23.76 76.41
C GLY A 479 30.16 -25.26 76.14
N TYR A 480 30.49 -26.07 77.15
CA TYR A 480 30.42 -27.53 77.08
C TYR A 480 28.98 -28.01 76.81
N GLN A 481 27.99 -27.51 77.56
CA GLN A 481 26.59 -27.89 77.37
C GLN A 481 26.07 -27.53 75.97
N ALA A 482 26.43 -26.35 75.44
CA ALA A 482 26.04 -25.95 74.09
C ALA A 482 26.62 -26.88 73.01
N LEU A 483 27.88 -27.30 73.13
CA LEU A 483 28.47 -28.30 72.21
C LEU A 483 27.79 -29.67 72.34
N ILE A 484 27.45 -30.09 73.55
CA ILE A 484 26.74 -31.36 73.75
C ILE A 484 25.33 -31.33 73.14
N VAL A 485 24.59 -30.23 73.34
CA VAL A 485 23.26 -30.03 72.72
C VAL A 485 23.37 -30.08 71.20
N GLU A 486 24.36 -29.39 70.63
CA GLU A 486 24.64 -29.43 69.19
C GLU A 486 24.86 -30.86 68.70
N ILE A 487 25.77 -31.62 69.32
CA ILE A 487 26.07 -33.00 68.94
C ILE A 487 24.81 -33.88 68.94
N TYR A 488 23.94 -33.74 69.96
CA TYR A 488 22.68 -34.49 70.02
C TYR A 488 21.70 -34.09 68.92
N LEU A 489 21.56 -32.79 68.62
CA LEU A 489 20.72 -32.30 67.53
C LEU A 489 21.23 -32.82 66.18
N SER A 490 22.55 -32.72 65.96
CA SER A 490 23.23 -33.19 64.77
C SER A 490 23.00 -34.68 64.50
N PHE A 491 23.12 -35.55 65.51
CA PHE A 491 22.77 -36.97 65.34
C PHE A 491 21.28 -37.19 65.09
N SER A 492 20.41 -36.52 65.83
CA SER A 492 18.96 -36.74 65.79
C SER A 492 18.34 -36.36 64.44
N PHE A 493 18.82 -35.29 63.80
CA PHE A 493 18.24 -34.76 62.56
C PHE A 493 19.02 -35.12 61.29
N SER A 494 20.24 -35.66 61.41
CA SER A 494 21.07 -36.02 60.25
C SER A 494 20.36 -36.95 59.25
N TRP A 495 19.65 -37.97 59.72
CA TRP A 495 18.97 -38.92 58.83
C TRP A 495 17.79 -38.26 58.09
N LEU A 496 17.06 -37.35 58.73
CA LEU A 496 15.99 -36.56 58.09
C LEU A 496 16.56 -35.63 57.01
N LEU A 497 17.69 -34.97 57.32
CA LEU A 497 18.39 -34.10 56.36
C LEU A 497 18.84 -34.87 55.11
N VAL A 498 19.47 -36.04 55.30
CA VAL A 498 19.94 -36.87 54.19
C VAL A 498 18.79 -37.35 53.31
N ILE A 499 17.68 -37.83 53.91
CA ILE A 499 16.50 -38.27 53.16
C ILE A 499 15.93 -37.12 52.34
N PHE A 500 15.75 -35.95 52.95
CA PHE A 500 15.18 -34.80 52.26
C PHE A 500 16.07 -34.29 51.12
N VAL A 501 17.37 -34.15 51.36
CA VAL A 501 18.36 -33.79 50.32
C VAL A 501 18.28 -34.79 49.16
N PHE A 502 18.28 -36.09 49.46
CA PHE A 502 18.26 -37.13 48.43
C PHE A 502 16.98 -37.10 47.59
N LEU A 503 15.81 -36.92 48.22
CA LEU A 503 14.53 -36.85 47.50
C LEU A 503 14.47 -35.66 46.52
N ILE A 504 14.92 -34.48 46.97
CA ILE A 504 14.93 -33.27 46.13
C ILE A 504 15.99 -33.36 45.03
N PHE A 505 17.15 -33.92 45.35
CA PHE A 505 18.21 -34.24 44.40
C PHE A 505 17.73 -35.17 43.29
N LEU A 506 16.97 -36.22 43.64
CA LEU A 506 16.46 -37.17 42.66
C LEU A 506 15.51 -36.47 41.67
N VAL A 507 14.58 -35.65 42.16
CA VAL A 507 13.63 -34.92 41.31
C VAL A 507 14.36 -33.90 40.43
N GLY A 508 15.06 -32.93 41.03
CA GLY A 508 15.68 -31.84 40.28
C GLY A 508 16.85 -32.29 39.40
N GLY A 509 17.60 -33.28 39.86
CA GLY A 509 18.69 -33.86 39.11
C GLY A 509 18.20 -34.55 37.83
N ASN A 510 17.13 -35.35 37.92
CA ASN A 510 16.55 -35.99 36.74
C ASN A 510 15.96 -34.98 35.77
N VAL A 511 15.27 -33.94 36.26
CA VAL A 511 14.76 -32.86 35.39
C VAL A 511 15.91 -32.20 34.61
N GLN A 512 17.03 -31.93 35.27
CA GLN A 512 18.20 -31.34 34.61
C GLN A 512 18.88 -32.28 33.61
N THR A 513 19.18 -33.51 34.02
CA THR A 513 20.02 -34.45 33.25
C THR A 513 19.25 -35.21 32.18
N LEU A 514 18.00 -35.61 32.44
CA LEU A 514 17.17 -36.34 31.49
C LEU A 514 16.44 -35.40 30.52
N MET A 515 15.92 -34.27 31.00
CA MET A 515 15.07 -33.38 30.20
C MET A 515 15.80 -32.12 29.74
N CYS A 516 16.24 -31.23 30.64
CA CYS A 516 16.70 -29.89 30.27
C CYS A 516 17.93 -29.85 29.37
N LYS A 517 18.93 -30.69 29.65
CA LYS A 517 20.15 -30.81 28.83
C LYS A 517 19.83 -31.26 27.40
N HIS A 518 18.97 -32.26 27.25
CA HIS A 518 18.58 -32.81 25.94
C HIS A 518 17.54 -31.95 25.21
N TRP A 519 16.75 -31.16 25.93
CA TRP A 519 15.86 -30.16 25.35
C TRP A 519 16.65 -28.99 24.77
N ALA A 520 17.68 -28.49 25.48
CA ALA A 520 18.55 -27.43 24.98
C ALA A 520 19.30 -27.82 23.69
N ASN A 521 19.75 -29.08 23.58
CA ASN A 521 20.48 -29.59 22.41
C ASN A 521 19.56 -30.02 21.23
N GLY A 522 18.23 -30.03 21.43
CA GLY A 522 17.26 -30.45 20.42
C GLY A 522 17.10 -31.97 20.26
N ASP A 523 17.81 -32.78 21.06
CA ASP A 523 17.70 -34.25 21.03
C ASP A 523 16.29 -34.72 21.44
N LEU A 524 15.64 -33.98 22.34
CA LEU A 524 14.26 -34.26 22.73
C LEU A 524 13.28 -34.12 21.55
N TYR A 525 13.49 -33.14 20.65
CA TYR A 525 12.65 -32.97 19.47
C TYR A 525 12.83 -34.14 18.50
N ARG A 526 14.08 -34.55 18.25
CA ARG A 526 14.40 -35.74 17.42
C ARG A 526 13.82 -37.03 17.99
N PHE A 527 13.76 -37.14 19.31
CA PHE A 527 13.12 -38.27 19.98
C PHE A 527 11.60 -38.28 19.75
N LEU A 528 10.93 -37.12 19.88
CA LEU A 528 9.48 -36.99 19.67
C LEU A 528 9.06 -37.16 18.20
N ASP A 529 9.97 -36.95 17.26
CA ASP A 529 9.74 -37.12 15.82
C ASP A 529 9.48 -38.56 15.39
N LYS A 530 10.03 -39.53 16.12
CA LYS A 530 9.89 -40.95 15.80
C LYS A 530 8.54 -41.45 16.37
N PRO A 531 7.54 -41.82 15.53
CA PRO A 531 6.24 -42.24 16.02
C PRO A 531 6.29 -43.51 16.89
N GLU A 532 7.31 -44.36 16.70
CA GLU A 532 7.57 -45.54 17.55
C GLU A 532 7.90 -45.19 19.01
N ASN A 533 8.34 -43.96 19.29
CA ASN A 533 8.72 -43.50 20.62
C ASN A 533 7.52 -43.06 21.46
N LEU A 534 6.37 -42.81 20.84
CA LEU A 534 5.19 -42.25 21.47
C LEU A 534 4.11 -43.32 21.69
N PRO A 535 3.24 -43.14 22.70
CA PRO A 535 2.08 -44.00 22.90
C PRO A 535 1.20 -44.05 21.63
N PRO A 536 0.61 -45.21 21.28
CA PRO A 536 -0.19 -45.34 20.05
C PRO A 536 -1.45 -44.45 20.00
N ASN A 537 -1.91 -43.97 21.15
CA ASN A 537 -3.00 -43.01 21.28
C ASN A 537 -2.56 -41.53 21.12
N LEU A 538 -1.25 -41.26 21.06
CA LEU A 538 -0.68 -39.91 20.97
C LEU A 538 0.08 -39.75 19.65
N ASN A 539 -0.59 -39.20 18.65
CA ASN A 539 0.04 -38.79 17.39
C ASN A 539 0.08 -37.26 17.31
N LEU A 540 1.26 -36.67 17.53
CA LEU A 540 1.47 -35.21 17.54
C LEU A 540 1.10 -34.58 16.18
N LYS A 541 1.40 -35.26 15.06
CA LYS A 541 1.04 -34.75 13.73
C LYS A 541 -0.46 -34.64 13.57
N ARG A 542 -1.20 -35.67 13.99
CA ARG A 542 -2.68 -35.67 13.95
C ARG A 542 -3.30 -34.69 14.94
N LEU A 543 -2.69 -34.52 16.11
CA LEU A 543 -3.18 -33.63 17.16
C LEU A 543 -3.10 -32.16 16.73
N PHE A 544 -1.99 -31.77 16.10
CA PHE A 544 -1.74 -30.41 15.62
C PHE A 544 -2.05 -30.21 14.13
N GLY A 545 -2.58 -31.22 13.44
CA GLY A 545 -2.90 -31.13 12.00
C GLY A 545 -1.70 -30.84 11.11
N LEU A 546 -0.51 -31.32 11.48
CA LEU A 546 0.75 -31.13 10.76
C LEU A 546 0.83 -32.02 9.53
N LYS A 547 1.58 -31.59 8.51
CA LYS A 547 1.89 -32.37 7.31
C LYS A 547 2.54 -33.72 7.67
N GLU A 548 2.17 -34.79 6.95
CA GLU A 548 2.72 -36.13 7.23
C GLU A 548 4.25 -36.20 7.08
N SER A 549 4.82 -35.38 6.20
CA SER A 549 6.27 -35.31 5.95
C SER A 549 7.03 -34.41 6.93
N SER A 550 6.37 -33.61 7.77
CA SER A 550 7.09 -32.70 8.66
C SER A 550 7.51 -33.38 9.96
N ASN A 551 8.76 -33.13 10.35
CA ASN A 551 9.30 -33.47 11.66
C ASN A 551 9.18 -32.22 12.55
N LEU A 552 8.92 -32.39 13.86
CA LEU A 552 8.94 -31.35 14.90
C LEU A 552 10.25 -30.56 14.90
N SER A 553 11.40 -31.22 14.67
CA SER A 553 12.69 -30.54 14.55
C SER A 553 12.75 -29.62 13.33
N ASP A 554 12.28 -30.08 12.17
CA ASP A 554 12.25 -29.29 10.94
C ASP A 554 11.23 -28.14 11.06
N LEU A 555 10.06 -28.43 11.64
CA LEU A 555 9.01 -27.48 11.98
C LEU A 555 9.54 -26.36 12.88
N TYR A 556 10.24 -26.70 13.97
CA TYR A 556 10.82 -25.71 14.85
C TYR A 556 11.76 -24.78 14.08
N GLN A 557 12.62 -25.31 13.21
CA GLN A 557 13.57 -24.52 12.42
C GLN A 557 12.90 -23.65 11.35
N GLU A 558 11.91 -24.18 10.63
CA GLU A 558 11.14 -23.43 9.63
C GLU A 558 10.37 -22.28 10.29
N CYS A 559 9.69 -22.53 11.40
CA CYS A 559 8.98 -21.50 12.14
C CYS A 559 9.90 -20.48 12.80
N TYR A 560 11.07 -20.90 13.27
CA TYR A 560 12.07 -19.99 13.81
C TYR A 560 12.58 -19.01 12.75
N ARG A 561 12.67 -19.45 11.49
CA ARG A 561 13.00 -18.61 10.32
C ARG A 561 11.84 -17.74 9.83
N GLY A 562 10.65 -17.87 10.42
CA GLY A 562 9.47 -17.09 10.06
C GLY A 562 8.66 -17.65 8.90
N ALA A 563 8.73 -18.96 8.63
CA ALA A 563 7.87 -19.60 7.63
C ALA A 563 6.37 -19.38 7.94
N PRO A 564 5.51 -19.31 6.91
CA PRO A 564 4.08 -19.22 7.13
C PRO A 564 3.52 -20.57 7.61
N ILE A 565 2.52 -20.52 8.50
CA ILE A 565 1.83 -21.65 9.13
C ILE A 565 1.19 -22.59 8.09
N TRP A 566 0.91 -22.09 6.88
CA TRP A 566 0.34 -22.89 5.79
C TRP A 566 1.30 -23.94 5.23
N ASP A 567 2.60 -23.67 5.26
CA ASP A 567 3.62 -24.60 4.74
C ASP A 567 3.78 -25.82 5.66
N VAL A 568 3.40 -25.63 6.93
CA VAL A 568 3.54 -26.59 8.03
C VAL A 568 2.30 -27.49 8.20
N LEU A 569 1.11 -26.91 8.08
CA LEU A 569 -0.16 -27.61 8.31
C LEU A 569 -0.54 -28.49 7.11
N GLN A 570 -1.33 -29.54 7.36
CA GLN A 570 -1.77 -30.49 6.34
C GLN A 570 -2.92 -29.92 5.50
N PHE A 571 -2.60 -29.06 4.54
CA PHE A 571 -3.55 -28.61 3.52
C PHE A 571 -3.71 -29.67 2.42
N ASN A 572 -4.90 -30.26 2.28
CA ASN A 572 -5.19 -31.29 1.24
C ASN A 572 -5.20 -30.73 -0.19
N SER A 573 -5.29 -29.41 -0.32
CA SER A 573 -5.13 -28.67 -1.56
C SER A 573 -4.17 -27.54 -1.24
N SER A 574 -3.03 -27.47 -1.91
CA SER A 574 -2.17 -26.28 -1.87
C SER A 574 -3.06 -25.08 -2.16
N ILE A 575 -3.26 -24.20 -1.17
CA ILE A 575 -3.85 -22.89 -1.44
C ILE A 575 -2.85 -22.25 -2.40
N ASP A 576 -3.22 -22.15 -3.66
CA ASP A 576 -2.39 -21.53 -4.68
C ASP A 576 -2.47 -20.02 -4.48
N PHE A 577 -1.64 -19.55 -3.55
CA PHE A 577 -1.47 -18.14 -3.23
C PHE A 577 -1.05 -17.36 -4.48
N ASP A 578 -0.36 -17.96 -5.45
CA ASP A 578 0.01 -17.29 -6.70
C ASP A 578 -1.22 -17.05 -7.59
N SER A 579 -2.17 -18.00 -7.66
CA SER A 579 -3.45 -17.80 -8.34
C SER A 579 -4.36 -16.77 -7.64
N LEU A 580 -4.27 -16.68 -6.31
CA LEU A 580 -4.96 -15.73 -5.45
C LEU A 580 -4.40 -14.32 -5.58
N PHE A 581 -3.08 -14.19 -5.75
CA PHE A 581 -2.41 -12.91 -5.87
C PHE A 581 -2.25 -12.44 -7.32
N ASN A 582 -2.74 -13.21 -8.29
CA ASN A 582 -2.68 -12.82 -9.70
C ASN A 582 -3.62 -11.65 -10.00
N ILE A 583 -3.02 -10.46 -10.14
CA ILE A 583 -3.71 -9.20 -10.47
C ILE A 583 -4.54 -9.34 -11.75
N SER A 584 -4.07 -10.09 -12.76
CA SER A 584 -4.76 -10.21 -14.05
C SER A 584 -6.15 -10.82 -13.94
N LYS A 585 -6.37 -11.67 -12.93
CA LYS A 585 -7.68 -12.28 -12.62
C LYS A 585 -8.71 -11.21 -12.21
N TYR A 586 -8.24 -10.14 -11.58
CA TYR A 586 -9.07 -9.10 -11.00
C TYR A 586 -9.13 -7.83 -11.87
N THR A 587 -8.19 -7.69 -12.81
CA THR A 587 -8.05 -6.50 -13.67
C THR A 587 -8.29 -6.75 -15.17
N GLY A 588 -8.48 -8.01 -15.60
CA GLY A 588 -8.72 -8.33 -17.02
C GLY A 588 -9.96 -7.65 -17.61
N ASP A 589 -11.09 -7.66 -16.89
CA ASP A 589 -12.31 -6.97 -17.31
C ASP A 589 -12.13 -5.45 -17.36
N LEU A 590 -11.36 -4.88 -16.43
CA LEU A 590 -11.04 -3.46 -16.38
C LEU A 590 -10.27 -3.02 -17.63
N GLN A 591 -9.27 -3.82 -18.02
CA GLN A 591 -8.46 -3.57 -19.20
C GLN A 591 -9.30 -3.61 -20.49
N SER A 592 -10.17 -4.61 -20.63
CA SER A 592 -11.04 -4.73 -21.82
C SER A 592 -12.06 -3.58 -21.96
N LYS A 593 -12.55 -3.01 -20.87
CA LYS A 593 -13.63 -2.01 -20.88
C LYS A 593 -13.16 -0.57 -21.06
N ILE A 594 -11.89 -0.32 -20.75
CA ILE A 594 -11.27 1.00 -20.88
C ILE A 594 -10.72 1.22 -22.30
N GLU A 595 -10.29 0.16 -23.00
CA GLU A 595 -9.71 0.27 -24.36
C GLU A 595 -10.74 0.49 -25.49
N ASP A 596 -12.01 0.14 -25.29
CA ASP A 596 -13.07 0.18 -26.32
C ASP A 596 -13.99 1.41 -26.18
N ILE A 597 -13.50 2.61 -26.51
CA ILE A 597 -14.36 3.78 -26.75
C ILE A 597 -14.56 3.96 -28.26
N PRO A 598 -15.62 3.40 -28.87
CA PRO A 598 -15.91 3.60 -30.28
C PRO A 598 -16.46 5.01 -30.51
N VAL A 599 -15.79 5.78 -31.37
CA VAL A 599 -16.32 7.03 -31.92
C VAL A 599 -16.69 6.75 -33.39
N ASP A 600 -17.99 6.70 -33.68
CA ASP A 600 -18.51 6.51 -35.04
C ASP A 600 -18.33 7.81 -35.84
N MET A 601 -17.54 7.76 -36.92
CA MET A 601 -17.15 8.91 -37.74
C MET A 601 -17.75 8.91 -39.15
N ASP A 602 -18.65 7.98 -39.45
CA ASP A 602 -19.21 7.80 -40.81
C ASP A 602 -19.96 9.07 -41.29
N ALA A 603 -20.67 9.74 -40.39
CA ALA A 603 -21.41 10.97 -40.70
C ALA A 603 -20.49 12.15 -41.07
N LEU A 604 -19.27 12.14 -40.56
CA LEU A 604 -18.29 13.20 -40.76
C LEU A 604 -17.50 13.01 -42.04
N ASP A 605 -17.10 11.77 -42.33
CA ASP A 605 -16.55 11.42 -43.63
C ASP A 605 -17.51 11.77 -44.76
N LEU A 606 -18.81 11.48 -44.56
CA LEU A 606 -19.84 11.86 -45.50
C LEU A 606 -19.92 13.39 -45.69
N PHE A 607 -19.90 14.17 -44.60
CA PHE A 607 -19.89 15.64 -44.66
C PHE A 607 -18.67 16.17 -45.43
N VAL A 608 -17.46 15.73 -45.08
CA VAL A 608 -16.23 16.21 -45.71
C VAL A 608 -16.24 15.92 -47.21
N ASN A 609 -16.57 14.68 -47.59
CA ASN A 609 -16.62 14.27 -48.99
C ASN A 609 -17.62 15.11 -49.80
N ILE A 610 -18.81 15.36 -49.26
CA ILE A 610 -19.84 16.18 -49.92
C ILE A 610 -19.39 17.66 -50.00
N ALA A 611 -18.86 18.22 -48.92
CA ALA A 611 -18.46 19.63 -48.88
C ALA A 611 -17.28 19.93 -49.83
N VAL A 612 -16.26 19.07 -49.86
CA VAL A 612 -15.11 19.20 -50.78
C VAL A 612 -15.56 19.09 -52.24
N LEU A 613 -16.45 18.16 -52.55
CA LEU A 613 -16.98 17.97 -53.91
C LEU A 613 -17.72 19.21 -54.40
N VAL A 614 -18.66 19.74 -53.59
CA VAL A 614 -19.47 20.90 -53.99
C VAL A 614 -18.62 22.18 -54.08
N LEU A 615 -17.67 22.37 -53.17
CA LEU A 615 -16.72 23.49 -53.24
C LEU A 615 -15.82 23.40 -54.49
N SER A 616 -15.41 22.19 -54.87
CA SER A 616 -14.63 21.96 -56.09
C SER A 616 -15.45 22.26 -57.36
N ASP A 617 -16.74 21.93 -57.37
CA ASP A 617 -17.63 22.30 -58.47
C ASP A 617 -17.80 23.82 -58.59
N TYR A 618 -17.88 24.53 -57.45
CA TYR A 618 -17.85 26.01 -57.44
C TYR A 618 -16.54 26.55 -58.03
N LYS A 619 -15.39 26.00 -57.62
CA LYS A 619 -14.07 26.38 -58.16
C LYS A 619 -13.98 26.22 -59.67
N ASN A 620 -14.56 25.14 -60.20
CA ASN A 620 -14.50 24.79 -61.62
C ASN A 620 -15.57 25.49 -62.47
N SER A 621 -16.55 26.16 -61.85
CA SER A 621 -17.65 26.84 -62.56
C SER A 621 -17.22 28.08 -63.38
N GLY A 622 -16.05 28.65 -63.08
CA GLY A 622 -15.54 29.88 -63.70
C GLY A 622 -16.18 31.16 -63.16
N LEU A 623 -16.79 31.09 -61.97
CA LEU A 623 -17.43 32.21 -61.25
C LEU A 623 -16.47 33.38 -60.99
N ASP A 624 -15.19 33.09 -60.75
CA ASP A 624 -14.09 34.04 -60.58
C ASP A 624 -13.68 34.77 -61.87
N ARG A 625 -14.03 34.22 -63.04
CA ARG A 625 -13.57 34.70 -64.36
C ARG A 625 -14.65 35.42 -65.16
N VAL A 626 -15.71 35.87 -64.49
CA VAL A 626 -16.80 36.58 -65.15
C VAL A 626 -16.30 37.97 -65.53
N PRO A 627 -16.40 38.41 -66.79
CA PRO A 627 -15.84 39.67 -67.27
C PRO A 627 -16.71 40.87 -66.86
N ALA A 628 -16.95 41.04 -65.55
CA ALA A 628 -17.83 42.07 -65.01
C ALA A 628 -17.37 43.49 -65.38
N SER A 629 -16.05 43.75 -65.32
CA SER A 629 -15.47 45.05 -65.68
C SER A 629 -15.69 45.39 -67.16
N SER A 630 -15.51 44.43 -68.07
CA SER A 630 -15.72 44.65 -69.51
C SER A 630 -17.19 44.90 -69.85
N ILE A 631 -18.11 44.23 -69.15
CA ILE A 631 -19.55 44.49 -69.30
C ILE A 631 -19.91 45.88 -68.76
N MET A 632 -19.32 46.28 -67.63
CA MET A 632 -19.53 47.61 -67.04
C MET A 632 -19.04 48.76 -67.93
N GLU A 633 -17.96 48.55 -68.70
CA GLU A 633 -17.48 49.53 -69.68
C GLU A 633 -18.46 49.66 -70.86
N GLN A 634 -18.98 48.54 -71.37
CA GLN A 634 -19.90 48.53 -72.51
C GLN A 634 -21.24 49.19 -72.21
N ILE A 635 -21.76 49.09 -70.99
CA ILE A 635 -23.06 49.69 -70.60
C ILE A 635 -22.97 51.19 -70.25
N GLN A 636 -21.80 51.82 -70.33
CA GLN A 636 -21.64 53.26 -70.06
C GLN A 636 -21.99 54.14 -71.28
N GLU A 637 -22.21 53.55 -72.45
CA GLU A 637 -22.64 54.30 -73.63
C GLU A 637 -24.11 54.79 -73.48
N PRO A 638 -24.44 55.99 -73.99
CA PRO A 638 -25.80 56.50 -73.94
C PRO A 638 -26.75 55.60 -74.75
N LEU A 639 -27.95 55.35 -74.20
CA LEU A 639 -28.94 54.46 -74.80
C LEU A 639 -29.39 54.90 -76.20
N LEU A 640 -29.46 56.22 -76.43
CA LEU A 640 -29.77 56.85 -77.71
C LEU A 640 -28.61 57.77 -78.11
N LYS A 641 -28.37 57.92 -79.41
CA LYS A 641 -27.37 58.87 -79.93
C LYS A 641 -27.80 60.34 -79.75
N VAL A 642 -29.09 60.57 -79.55
CA VAL A 642 -29.70 61.89 -79.35
C VAL A 642 -30.54 61.85 -78.08
N ASP A 643 -30.38 62.87 -77.25
CA ASP A 643 -31.21 63.07 -76.07
C ASP A 643 -32.62 63.53 -76.49
N ILE A 644 -33.65 62.81 -76.04
CA ILE A 644 -35.05 63.06 -76.40
C ILE A 644 -35.54 64.38 -75.82
N GLU A 645 -35.05 64.81 -74.66
CA GLU A 645 -35.54 66.02 -73.99
C GLU A 645 -35.25 67.32 -74.79
N PRO A 646 -33.99 67.63 -75.15
CA PRO A 646 -33.70 68.78 -76.01
C PRO A 646 -34.26 68.60 -77.43
N PHE A 647 -34.39 67.36 -77.91
CA PHE A 647 -34.99 67.06 -79.21
C PHE A 647 -36.49 67.39 -79.23
N VAL A 648 -37.22 67.04 -78.18
CA VAL A 648 -38.64 67.39 -78.01
C VAL A 648 -38.82 68.90 -77.88
N SER A 649 -37.97 69.61 -77.12
CA SER A 649 -38.03 71.08 -77.03
C SER A 649 -37.76 71.76 -78.37
N ALA A 650 -36.87 71.20 -79.19
CA ALA A 650 -36.67 71.67 -80.56
C ALA A 650 -37.94 71.46 -81.40
N LEU A 651 -38.53 70.26 -81.40
CA LEU A 651 -39.79 69.96 -82.11
C LEU A 651 -40.94 70.89 -81.68
N GLU A 652 -41.06 71.20 -80.38
CA GLU A 652 -42.05 72.15 -79.85
C GLU A 652 -41.87 73.55 -80.41
N THR A 653 -40.63 74.05 -80.44
CA THR A 653 -40.29 75.36 -81.01
C THR A 653 -40.69 75.40 -82.48
N PHE A 654 -40.37 74.36 -83.24
CA PHE A 654 -40.75 74.28 -84.66
C PHE A 654 -42.26 74.18 -84.87
N ALA A 655 -42.99 73.47 -84.00
CA ALA A 655 -44.45 73.40 -84.05
C ALA A 655 -45.13 74.77 -83.85
N THR A 656 -44.50 75.71 -83.11
CA THR A 656 -45.05 77.08 -82.93
C THR A 656 -44.93 77.95 -84.18
N ILE A 657 -43.94 77.69 -85.04
CA ILE A 657 -43.65 78.47 -86.24
C ILE A 657 -44.51 78.03 -87.45
N GLN A 658 -45.12 76.84 -87.38
CA GLN A 658 -45.94 76.31 -88.47
C GLN A 658 -47.28 77.06 -88.61
N SER A 659 -47.60 77.45 -89.85
CA SER A 659 -48.86 78.13 -90.20
C SER A 659 -50.00 77.15 -90.52
N ASP A 660 -49.68 75.90 -90.88
CA ASP A 660 -50.65 74.87 -91.24
C ASP A 660 -51.17 74.11 -89.99
N PRO A 661 -52.50 74.07 -89.76
CA PRO A 661 -53.06 73.43 -88.57
C PRO A 661 -52.92 71.90 -88.55
N SER A 662 -52.81 71.23 -89.71
CA SER A 662 -52.62 69.77 -89.80
C SER A 662 -51.20 69.39 -89.41
N ILE A 663 -50.18 70.05 -89.96
CA ILE A 663 -48.77 69.84 -89.61
C ILE A 663 -48.51 70.14 -88.14
N LYS A 664 -49.06 71.26 -87.64
CA LYS A 664 -48.95 71.63 -86.23
C LYS A 664 -49.56 70.57 -85.30
N SER A 665 -50.75 70.04 -85.63
CA SER A 665 -51.38 68.97 -84.83
C SER A 665 -50.61 67.66 -84.90
N GLN A 666 -50.06 67.29 -86.06
CA GLN A 666 -49.27 66.06 -86.22
C GLN A 666 -47.95 66.14 -85.43
N LEU A 667 -47.25 67.28 -85.47
CA LEU A 667 -46.06 67.53 -84.65
C LEU A 667 -46.38 67.46 -83.14
N LEU A 668 -47.45 68.11 -82.69
CA LEU A 668 -47.84 68.10 -81.26
C LEU A 668 -48.24 66.71 -80.76
N ASN A 669 -48.92 65.90 -81.58
CA ASN A 669 -49.25 64.51 -81.25
C ASN A 669 -48.00 63.64 -81.15
N GLU A 670 -47.03 63.83 -82.06
CA GLU A 670 -45.78 63.10 -82.07
C GLU A 670 -44.88 63.51 -80.88
N ILE A 671 -44.85 64.80 -80.53
CA ILE A 671 -44.22 65.33 -79.31
C ILE A 671 -44.81 64.69 -78.05
N ALA A 672 -46.14 64.63 -77.94
CA ALA A 672 -46.80 63.99 -76.80
C ALA A 672 -46.48 62.48 -76.71
N SER A 673 -46.37 61.81 -77.85
CA SER A 673 -46.01 60.40 -77.93
C SER A 673 -44.54 60.14 -77.58
N LEU A 674 -43.63 61.01 -78.03
CA LEU A 674 -42.21 60.98 -77.66
C LEU A 674 -41.98 61.27 -76.17
N LYS A 675 -42.74 62.20 -75.57
CA LYS A 675 -42.72 62.42 -74.11
C LYS A 675 -43.19 61.19 -73.33
N LYS A 676 -44.22 60.50 -73.84
CA LYS A 676 -44.71 59.24 -73.24
C LYS A 676 -43.69 58.09 -73.40
N PHE A 677 -43.02 58.01 -74.54
CA PHE A 677 -41.92 57.09 -74.80
C PHE A 677 -40.74 57.32 -73.83
N GLN A 678 -40.38 58.59 -73.60
CA GLN A 678 -39.34 58.98 -72.64
C GLN A 678 -39.69 58.60 -71.19
N THR A 679 -40.91 58.89 -70.75
CA THR A 679 -41.35 58.70 -69.36
C THR A 679 -41.74 57.27 -69.00
N SER A 680 -41.86 56.36 -69.98
CA SER A 680 -42.17 54.95 -69.72
C SER A 680 -41.02 54.04 -70.12
N LEU A 681 -40.87 53.80 -71.42
CA LEU A 681 -39.99 52.75 -71.94
C LEU A 681 -38.50 53.10 -71.78
N LEU A 682 -38.12 54.36 -72.00
CA LEU A 682 -36.73 54.80 -71.79
C LEU A 682 -36.36 54.82 -70.31
N GLN A 683 -37.21 55.37 -69.44
CA GLN A 683 -36.96 55.44 -68.01
C GLN A 683 -36.86 54.04 -67.37
N ASP A 684 -37.69 53.08 -67.77
CA ASP A 684 -37.61 51.69 -67.32
C ASP A 684 -36.29 51.03 -67.76
N GLN A 685 -35.85 51.27 -69.00
CA GLN A 685 -34.59 50.77 -69.53
C GLN A 685 -33.39 51.35 -68.75
N GLU A 686 -33.39 52.65 -68.46
CA GLU A 686 -32.34 53.30 -67.67
C GLU A 686 -32.26 52.80 -66.23
N ASN A 687 -33.41 52.54 -65.60
CA ASN A 687 -33.48 51.99 -64.26
C ASN A 687 -32.90 50.56 -64.18
N ASP A 688 -33.24 49.69 -65.14
CA ASP A 688 -32.67 48.34 -65.24
C ASP A 688 -31.16 48.39 -65.56
N THR A 689 -30.69 49.39 -66.30
CA THR A 689 -29.26 49.63 -66.57
C THR A 689 -28.50 50.02 -65.31
N LYS A 690 -29.07 50.91 -64.48
CA LYS A 690 -28.51 51.27 -63.17
C LYS A 690 -28.44 50.05 -62.24
N LYS A 691 -29.49 49.22 -62.26
CA LYS A 691 -29.55 47.96 -61.49
C LYS A 691 -28.50 46.94 -61.96
N LEU A 692 -28.31 46.80 -63.27
CA LEU A 692 -27.27 45.96 -63.87
C LEU A 692 -25.87 46.44 -63.44
N ASN A 693 -25.59 47.74 -63.53
CA ASN A 693 -24.31 48.32 -63.11
C ASN A 693 -24.03 48.10 -61.61
N ALA A 694 -25.04 48.29 -60.75
CA ALA A 694 -24.91 48.01 -59.32
C ALA A 694 -24.60 46.51 -59.06
N SER A 695 -25.30 45.61 -59.73
CA SER A 695 -25.11 44.16 -59.59
C SER A 695 -23.72 43.71 -60.07
N LEU A 696 -23.23 44.28 -61.19
CA LEU A 696 -21.89 44.01 -61.71
C LEU A 696 -20.78 44.54 -60.80
N ARG A 697 -20.96 45.72 -60.18
CA ARG A 697 -20.02 46.25 -59.17
C ARG A 697 -19.92 45.35 -57.95
N SER A 698 -21.08 44.92 -57.41
CA SER A 698 -21.11 43.98 -56.29
C SER A 698 -20.45 42.65 -56.65
N LEU A 699 -20.68 42.14 -57.86
CA LEU A 699 -20.05 40.91 -58.35
C LEU A 699 -18.53 41.06 -58.50
N SER A 700 -18.06 42.17 -59.05
CA SER A 700 -16.62 42.46 -59.22
C SER A 700 -15.88 42.50 -57.88
N LEU A 701 -16.47 43.11 -56.84
CA LEU A 701 -15.90 43.13 -55.50
C LEU A 701 -15.84 41.74 -54.85
N LEU A 702 -16.82 40.87 -55.14
CA LEU A 702 -16.89 39.53 -54.56
C LEU A 702 -16.00 38.50 -55.28
N THR A 703 -15.74 38.68 -56.57
CA THR A 703 -15.02 37.69 -57.40
C THR A 703 -13.50 37.70 -57.17
N VAL A 704 -12.90 38.85 -56.84
CA VAL A 704 -11.45 38.99 -56.61
C VAL A 704 -10.92 38.09 -55.47
N PRO A 705 -11.51 38.06 -54.25
CA PRO A 705 -11.06 37.17 -53.18
C PRO A 705 -11.63 35.75 -53.26
N LEU A 706 -12.48 35.44 -54.26
CA LEU A 706 -13.30 34.24 -54.23
C LEU A 706 -12.50 32.95 -54.40
N GLN A 707 -11.56 32.94 -55.34
CA GLN A 707 -10.74 31.76 -55.64
C GLN A 707 -9.90 31.34 -54.43
N THR A 708 -9.24 32.31 -53.80
CA THR A 708 -8.44 32.08 -52.58
C THR A 708 -9.30 31.68 -51.39
N GLY A 709 -10.54 32.21 -51.31
CA GLY A 709 -11.55 31.78 -50.35
C GLY A 709 -11.95 30.31 -50.54
N ILE A 710 -12.26 29.89 -51.78
CA ILE A 710 -12.64 28.50 -52.09
C ILE A 710 -11.49 27.53 -51.75
N ASP A 711 -10.26 27.86 -52.16
CA ASP A 711 -9.09 27.03 -51.88
C ASP A 711 -8.84 26.87 -50.37
N ARG A 712 -9.01 27.95 -49.61
CA ARG A 712 -8.93 27.92 -48.15
C ARG A 712 -10.05 27.09 -47.53
N ALA A 713 -11.29 27.24 -48.00
CA ALA A 713 -12.42 26.47 -47.50
C ALA A 713 -12.25 24.97 -47.76
N ILE A 714 -11.78 24.56 -48.94
CA ILE A 714 -11.46 23.16 -49.25
C ILE A 714 -10.38 22.65 -48.29
N LYS A 715 -9.29 23.41 -48.09
CA LYS A 715 -8.22 23.03 -47.17
C LYS A 715 -8.72 22.89 -45.72
N ASN A 716 -9.52 23.85 -45.24
CA ASN A 716 -10.08 23.82 -43.89
C ASN A 716 -10.97 22.58 -43.69
N VAL A 717 -11.82 22.26 -44.66
CA VAL A 717 -12.69 21.07 -44.61
C VAL A 717 -11.88 19.78 -44.68
N GLN A 718 -10.83 19.70 -45.51
CA GLN A 718 -9.93 18.54 -45.57
C GLN A 718 -9.13 18.34 -44.28
N THR A 719 -8.76 19.42 -43.59
CA THR A 719 -8.06 19.37 -42.29
C THR A 719 -8.91 18.66 -41.23
N LEU A 720 -10.24 18.69 -41.35
CA LEU A 720 -11.13 17.96 -40.45
C LEU A 720 -11.02 16.45 -40.60
N GLN A 721 -10.58 15.91 -41.76
CA GLN A 721 -10.67 14.47 -42.02
C GLN A 721 -9.42 13.67 -41.65
N THR A 722 -8.22 14.20 -41.82
CA THR A 722 -7.01 13.35 -41.81
C THR A 722 -6.04 13.58 -40.63
N PRO A 723 -5.68 14.82 -40.25
CA PRO A 723 -4.88 15.04 -39.04
C PRO A 723 -5.76 15.15 -37.79
N LEU A 724 -6.70 16.09 -37.77
CA LEU A 724 -7.29 16.60 -36.52
C LEU A 724 -8.07 15.57 -35.71
N ILE A 725 -8.71 14.63 -36.42
CA ILE A 725 -9.63 13.67 -35.83
C ILE A 725 -8.96 12.39 -35.45
N THR A 726 -8.02 11.94 -36.28
CA THR A 726 -7.13 10.84 -35.95
C THR A 726 -6.34 11.19 -34.68
N ASP A 727 -5.80 12.42 -34.62
CA ASP A 727 -5.08 12.94 -33.46
C ASP A 727 -6.00 12.98 -32.22
N PHE A 728 -7.24 13.45 -32.35
CA PHE A 728 -8.21 13.45 -31.24
C PHE A 728 -8.54 12.04 -30.72
N ILE A 729 -8.72 11.05 -31.60
CA ILE A 729 -8.96 9.66 -31.20
C ILE A 729 -7.72 9.06 -30.53
N GLU A 730 -6.52 9.39 -31.00
CA GLU A 730 -5.27 8.92 -30.40
C GLU A 730 -5.00 9.56 -29.03
N GLU A 731 -5.31 10.85 -28.85
CA GLU A 731 -5.29 11.55 -27.56
C GLU A 731 -6.26 10.88 -26.57
N LEU A 732 -7.51 10.60 -26.97
CA LEU A 732 -8.49 9.89 -26.14
C LEU A 732 -8.01 8.49 -25.74
N LYS A 733 -7.41 7.74 -26.66
CA LYS A 733 -6.81 6.43 -26.36
C LYS A 733 -5.64 6.53 -25.40
N THR A 734 -4.85 7.59 -25.50
CA THR A 734 -3.70 7.83 -24.61
C THR A 734 -4.17 8.12 -23.19
N GLU A 735 -5.18 8.96 -23.03
CA GLU A 735 -5.81 9.24 -21.72
C GLU A 735 -6.45 7.99 -21.10
N SER A 736 -7.13 7.18 -21.91
CA SER A 736 -7.68 5.89 -21.49
C SER A 736 -6.59 4.93 -20.97
N ARG A 737 -5.45 4.81 -21.68
CA ARG A 737 -4.30 4.00 -21.21
C ARG A 737 -3.68 4.56 -19.92
N CYS A 738 -3.64 5.88 -19.77
CA CYS A 738 -3.18 6.54 -18.55
C CYS A 738 -3.99 6.10 -17.33
N LEU A 739 -5.32 6.23 -17.42
CA LEU A 739 -6.27 5.80 -16.39
C LEU A 739 -6.08 4.31 -16.05
N LEU A 740 -5.92 3.47 -17.08
CA LEU A 740 -5.71 2.04 -16.89
C LEU A 740 -4.41 1.77 -16.10
N ASN A 741 -3.30 2.41 -16.48
CA ASN A 741 -2.02 2.22 -15.81
C ASN A 741 -2.04 2.68 -14.35
N GLU A 742 -2.64 3.83 -14.05
CA GLU A 742 -2.79 4.28 -12.66
C GLU A 742 -3.67 3.34 -11.84
N SER A 743 -4.79 2.90 -12.43
CA SER A 743 -5.70 1.95 -11.77
C SER A 743 -5.02 0.62 -11.47
N LEU A 744 -4.29 0.07 -12.44
CA LEU A 744 -3.48 -1.15 -12.27
C LEU A 744 -2.37 -0.94 -11.23
N GLY A 745 -1.80 0.26 -11.15
CA GLY A 745 -0.80 0.63 -10.15
C GLY A 745 -1.32 0.52 -8.72
N TYR A 746 -2.48 1.10 -8.42
CA TYR A 746 -3.09 0.98 -7.09
C TYR A 746 -3.41 -0.49 -6.72
N PHE A 747 -3.91 -1.27 -7.67
CA PHE A 747 -4.14 -2.69 -7.43
C PHE A 747 -2.85 -3.47 -7.19
N THR A 748 -1.78 -3.16 -7.93
CA THR A 748 -0.47 -3.79 -7.75
C THR A 748 0.06 -3.51 -6.35
N GLN A 749 0.02 -2.25 -5.90
CA GLN A 749 0.42 -1.87 -4.54
C GLN A 749 -0.38 -2.64 -3.47
N TYR A 750 -1.70 -2.74 -3.64
CA TYR A 750 -2.55 -3.50 -2.72
C TYR A 750 -2.17 -4.98 -2.71
N MET A 751 -2.00 -5.62 -3.87
CA MET A 751 -1.70 -7.06 -3.94
C MET A 751 -0.30 -7.39 -3.40
N GLU A 752 0.70 -6.52 -3.61
CA GLU A 752 2.02 -6.66 -2.99
C GLU A 752 1.94 -6.55 -1.46
N TRP A 753 1.18 -5.59 -0.96
CA TRP A 753 0.92 -5.46 0.47
C TRP A 753 0.19 -6.68 1.04
N VAL A 754 -0.88 -7.16 0.39
CA VAL A 754 -1.60 -8.38 0.80
C VAL A 754 -0.63 -9.57 0.85
N LYS A 755 0.16 -9.78 -0.21
CA LYS A 755 1.14 -10.88 -0.26
C LYS A 755 2.10 -10.82 0.93
N LYS A 756 2.66 -9.63 1.20
CA LYS A 756 3.59 -9.43 2.30
C LYS A 756 2.91 -9.65 3.66
N THR A 757 1.78 -8.99 3.92
CA THR A 757 1.08 -9.06 5.21
C THR A 757 0.52 -10.46 5.49
N VAL A 758 -0.02 -11.15 4.48
CA VAL A 758 -0.53 -12.51 4.65
C VAL A 758 0.61 -13.49 4.94
N ILE A 759 1.74 -13.41 4.24
CA ILE A 759 2.86 -14.35 4.40
C ILE A 759 3.68 -14.04 5.67
N GLU A 760 4.08 -12.77 5.87
CA GLU A 760 5.04 -12.38 6.90
C GLU A 760 4.37 -12.04 8.25
N ASP A 761 3.19 -11.41 8.25
CA ASP A 761 2.62 -10.80 9.47
C ASP A 761 1.45 -11.59 10.06
N ILE A 762 0.62 -12.22 9.22
CA ILE A 762 -0.59 -12.95 9.65
C ILE A 762 -0.33 -14.44 9.77
N ALA A 763 0.38 -15.02 8.81
CA ALA A 763 0.60 -16.46 8.77
C ALA A 763 1.82 -16.93 9.55
N SER A 764 2.68 -16.05 10.07
CA SER A 764 3.96 -16.49 10.62
C SER A 764 3.78 -17.54 11.72
N CYS A 765 4.41 -18.71 11.58
CA CYS A 765 4.37 -19.74 12.63
C CYS A 765 5.39 -19.50 13.75
N ARG A 766 6.01 -18.32 13.80
CA ARG A 766 7.03 -17.93 14.79
C ARG A 766 6.57 -18.01 16.25
N ALA A 767 5.27 -17.90 16.50
CA ALA A 767 4.71 -18.07 17.85
C ALA A 767 5.02 -19.47 18.44
N PHE A 768 5.10 -20.51 17.60
CA PHE A 768 5.37 -21.88 18.04
C PHE A 768 6.74 -22.08 18.72
N PRO A 769 7.89 -21.79 18.07
CA PRO A 769 9.20 -21.96 18.70
C PRO A 769 9.39 -21.01 19.89
N LEU A 770 8.83 -19.80 19.84
CA LEU A 770 8.91 -18.85 20.97
C LEU A 770 8.20 -19.36 22.22
N THR A 771 7.01 -19.94 22.07
CA THR A 771 6.29 -20.58 23.19
C THR A 771 7.10 -21.76 23.74
N LEU A 772 7.66 -22.62 22.89
CA LEU A 772 8.49 -23.75 23.34
C LEU A 772 9.73 -23.30 24.09
N ASP A 773 10.45 -22.30 23.58
CA ASP A 773 11.65 -21.78 24.23
C ASP A 773 11.31 -21.09 25.56
N ARG A 774 10.17 -20.39 25.65
CA ARG A 774 9.73 -19.79 26.91
C ARG A 774 9.42 -20.85 27.96
N VAL A 775 8.66 -21.89 27.60
CA VAL A 775 8.37 -23.00 28.52
C VAL A 775 9.66 -23.69 28.96
N ARG A 776 10.61 -23.93 28.04
CA ARG A 776 11.91 -24.51 28.37
C ARG A 776 12.67 -23.64 29.38
N VAL A 777 12.77 -22.33 29.15
CA VAL A 777 13.46 -21.41 30.05
C VAL A 777 12.82 -21.43 31.44
N VAL A 778 11.50 -21.30 31.53
CA VAL A 778 10.81 -21.32 32.83
C VAL A 778 11.12 -22.61 33.60
N VAL A 779 10.96 -23.76 32.95
CA VAL A 779 11.16 -25.06 33.62
C VAL A 779 12.63 -25.29 33.97
N CYS A 780 13.54 -25.10 33.02
CA CYS A 780 14.93 -25.52 33.15
C CYS A 780 15.83 -24.48 33.82
N HIS A 781 15.56 -23.20 33.56
CA HIS A 781 16.38 -22.11 34.03
C HIS A 781 15.77 -21.45 35.28
N ASP A 782 14.47 -21.13 35.25
CA ASP A 782 13.87 -20.33 36.33
C ASP A 782 13.53 -21.18 37.56
N VAL A 783 13.08 -22.43 37.36
CA VAL A 783 12.70 -23.35 38.45
C VAL A 783 13.82 -24.35 38.78
N THR A 784 14.33 -25.08 37.77
CA THR A 784 15.23 -26.21 38.01
C THR A 784 16.61 -25.80 38.50
N MET A 785 17.17 -24.66 38.06
CA MET A 785 18.50 -24.22 38.54
C MET A 785 18.49 -23.85 40.03
N PRO A 786 17.58 -22.98 40.55
CA PRO A 786 17.49 -22.73 41.99
C PRO A 786 17.18 -23.99 42.80
N TRP A 787 16.32 -24.88 42.28
CA TRP A 787 16.00 -26.15 42.92
C TRP A 787 17.24 -27.01 43.10
N ASN A 788 18.06 -27.11 42.06
CA ASN A 788 19.28 -27.91 42.10
C ASN A 788 20.35 -27.32 43.00
N ALA A 789 20.49 -26.00 42.99
CA ALA A 789 21.38 -25.32 43.91
C ALA A 789 20.94 -25.48 45.37
N PHE A 790 19.62 -25.50 45.64
CA PHE A 790 19.09 -25.65 46.99
C PHE A 790 19.52 -26.98 47.64
N TRP A 791 19.24 -28.12 47.00
CA TRP A 791 19.64 -29.41 47.58
C TRP A 791 21.17 -29.56 47.58
N PHE A 792 21.88 -28.94 46.64
CA PHE A 792 23.34 -28.98 46.59
C PHE A 792 23.96 -28.27 47.80
N CYS A 793 23.46 -27.07 48.15
CA CYS A 793 23.87 -26.35 49.37
C CYS A 793 23.47 -27.08 50.65
N LEU A 794 22.28 -27.67 50.69
CA LEU A 794 21.83 -28.43 51.85
C LEU A 794 22.62 -29.75 52.00
N GLY A 795 22.99 -30.38 50.89
CA GLY A 795 23.87 -31.54 50.83
C GLY A 795 25.29 -31.20 51.27
N TRP A 796 25.82 -30.05 50.88
CA TRP A 796 27.06 -29.50 51.43
C TRP A 796 26.98 -29.41 52.95
N CYS A 797 25.93 -28.79 53.51
CA CYS A 797 25.76 -28.68 54.97
C CYS A 797 25.74 -30.07 55.64
N THR A 798 25.03 -31.01 55.03
CA THR A 798 24.93 -32.39 55.52
C THR A 798 26.28 -33.10 55.51
N PHE A 799 27.08 -32.90 54.47
CA PHE A 799 28.43 -33.49 54.38
C PHE A 799 29.38 -32.95 55.47
N PHE A 800 29.39 -31.63 55.68
CA PHE A 800 30.26 -30.98 56.68
C PHE A 800 29.79 -31.14 58.13
N LEU A 801 28.61 -31.71 58.35
CA LEU A 801 28.10 -32.06 59.68
C LEU A 801 28.98 -33.13 60.35
N ILE A 802 29.49 -34.13 59.62
CA ILE A 802 30.39 -35.16 60.18
C ILE A 802 31.66 -34.56 60.80
N PRO A 803 32.51 -33.81 60.06
CA PRO A 803 33.71 -33.24 60.63
C PRO A 803 33.39 -32.23 61.74
N ASN A 804 32.28 -31.49 61.63
CA ASN A 804 31.83 -30.59 62.69
C ASN A 804 31.54 -31.34 64.00
N ILE A 805 30.76 -32.42 63.95
CA ILE A 805 30.46 -33.27 65.13
C ILE A 805 31.74 -33.84 65.74
N ILE A 806 32.64 -34.40 64.93
CA ILE A 806 33.89 -35.01 65.44
C ILE A 806 34.74 -33.95 66.16
N LEU A 807 34.84 -32.75 65.59
CA LEU A 807 35.58 -31.64 66.19
C LEU A 807 34.86 -31.05 67.40
N SER A 808 33.53 -31.03 67.42
CA SER A 808 32.71 -30.66 68.58
C SER A 808 32.91 -31.61 69.75
N ILE A 809 32.93 -32.94 69.51
CA ILE A 809 33.21 -33.95 70.54
C ILE A 809 34.59 -33.74 71.15
N LYS A 810 35.63 -33.60 70.30
CA LYS A 810 36.99 -33.33 70.81
C LYS A 810 37.08 -31.98 71.54
N SER A 811 36.38 -30.96 71.05
CA SER A 811 36.37 -29.64 71.68
C SER A 811 35.68 -29.68 73.04
N SER A 812 34.57 -30.41 73.18
CA SER A 812 33.80 -30.53 74.42
C SER A 812 34.63 -31.26 75.49
N GLU A 813 35.33 -32.34 75.15
CA GLU A 813 36.24 -33.06 76.07
C GLU A 813 37.39 -32.18 76.59
N HIS A 814 37.86 -31.22 75.78
CA HIS A 814 38.84 -30.23 76.21
C HIS A 814 38.23 -29.13 77.11
N ILE A 815 37.00 -28.70 76.84
CA ILE A 815 36.32 -27.60 77.56
C ILE A 815 35.74 -28.07 78.90
N GLU A 816 35.39 -29.34 79.04
CA GLU A 816 34.77 -29.97 80.22
C GLU A 816 35.38 -29.46 81.56
N PRO A 817 34.55 -28.93 82.48
CA PRO A 817 35.02 -28.47 83.78
C PRO A 817 35.30 -29.67 84.72
N ARG A 818 36.57 -29.94 85.05
CA ARG A 818 36.93 -30.97 86.04
C ARG A 818 36.65 -30.47 87.47
N PRO A 819 35.99 -31.25 88.34
CA PRO A 819 36.00 -30.96 89.77
C PRO A 819 37.44 -31.13 90.29
N ARG A 820 37.99 -30.11 90.95
CA ARG A 820 39.25 -30.26 91.69
C ARG A 820 38.96 -31.19 92.87
N LEU A 821 39.45 -32.43 92.84
CA LEU A 821 39.58 -33.20 94.07
C LEU A 821 40.49 -32.40 95.01
N SER A 822 39.97 -32.04 96.18
CA SER A 822 40.77 -31.59 97.30
C SER A 822 41.77 -32.69 97.64
N MET A 823 43.05 -32.50 97.32
CA MET A 823 44.13 -33.23 97.97
C MET A 823 44.16 -32.78 99.42
N THR A 824 43.44 -33.48 100.30
CA THR A 824 43.82 -33.57 101.71
C THR A 824 44.98 -34.54 101.78
N LEU A 825 46.17 -34.01 102.08
CA LEU A 825 47.29 -34.77 102.62
C LEU A 825 47.28 -34.58 104.13
#